data_AF-A0A090R8H3-F1
#
_entry.id   AF-A0A090R8H3-F1
#
_cell.length_a   1.000
_cell.length_b   1.000
_cell.length_c   1.000
_cell.angle_alpha   90.00
_cell.angle_beta   90.00
_cell.angle_gamma   90.00
#
_symmetry.space_group_name_H-M   'P 1'
#
loop_
_entity.id
_entity.type
_entity.pdbx_description
1 polymer ?
#
loop_
_entity_poly.entity_id
_entity_poly.type
_entity_poly.pdbx_seq_one_letter_code
_entity_poly.pdbx_strand_id
1 'polypeptide(L)'
;MHRMMNERIEALREYASHEENILHRNDRRFIMVDGREYEVGKNNYLYFDIPRPFHNEEMFRHIFGFFNEDWELSLYERGMVAVNRIYGNYDYGNGCLMEYNPSRPFTAADGTQTPFSLEISTCQVDEGRSHQQLRYLGKGTQLTHETFGYAQSADFVPESVALHGDKVYVGNTNSGFSRIDRYDMRTQKALPPITGFTLNGQEETYRVVSDVTEHNGRLFVASLSSNRVDVYDLNNNDEIIMSLGTGVYWGDKFVDALTHPYSVAANDEYVFVADITGKISIYQQSDVTQANHKRAVKHAFFDLPDSNSIWRNIKMEVVANELIVSFDNSNTYVFGIDQIEPGQTLIPAKQIINNSQRRNVFEAQNGTVFTGTSQGKVELFNKGDLQFNEHGVATTPAYEFNTYFNATLDKEVTTKASWDLAANTDTLAMLQDNTILLADMESLKVYVNNAPAWDPVPELDLNAFEVERKQLLTNEESWESLTQNHEVRVNRLLSGKQRLDSLEIISYAAQRTFDLDVEARFGKTGPWVKLGSISELEPFTSFKLDQTLEDNVYYPTTNDGQSVTVMGLKDLSYMPSNLIDIRLTSDTDTFVQKITDLKPNWRLRFGTYSPETHGNWGRITGPYAREWMIMMANFAYIMNSPEFEHIWFNYKETWGQGTQEFYGNAGPVDAPNGNFTAEDYTRVYQNFMNRDLIELGVSTIGGGLGGGSVLGIDTWLFYSHYYREGFGILAHEFGHGFGSHDSAYANGGAGFQPLISNMHHMMLLDKTLPYIDDNINAFYTSPRELLHNGIAEHLRVPFPEGHTNWAIEYFKNNPISAK
;
A
#
# COMPACT_ATOMS: atom_id res chain seq x y z
N MET A 1 16.55 -13.47 -28.05
CA MET A 1 16.25 -13.08 -29.44
C MET A 1 17.49 -12.72 -30.24
N HIS A 2 18.26 -11.70 -29.83
CA HIS A 2 19.52 -11.29 -30.51
C HIS A 2 20.44 -12.46 -30.93
N ARG A 3 20.76 -13.36 -29.98
CA ARG A 3 21.59 -14.55 -30.26
C ARG A 3 21.02 -15.44 -31.36
N MET A 4 19.71 -15.73 -31.32
CA MET A 4 19.05 -16.62 -32.30
C MET A 4 19.05 -16.02 -33.71
N MET A 5 18.89 -14.69 -33.80
CA MET A 5 18.95 -13.99 -35.07
C MET A 5 20.36 -14.02 -35.67
N ASN A 6 21.38 -13.76 -34.85
CA ASN A 6 22.77 -13.84 -35.28
C ASN A 6 23.17 -15.26 -35.73
N GLU A 7 22.81 -16.29 -34.96
CA GLU A 7 23.03 -17.70 -35.30
C GLU A 7 22.37 -18.07 -36.63
N ARG A 8 21.13 -17.62 -36.86
CA ARG A 8 20.41 -17.90 -38.11
C ARG A 8 21.06 -17.20 -39.32
N ILE A 9 21.50 -15.94 -39.16
CA ILE A 9 22.16 -15.17 -40.22
C ILE A 9 23.49 -15.83 -40.61
N GLU A 10 24.33 -16.19 -39.63
CA GLU A 10 25.63 -16.81 -39.92
C GLU A 10 25.47 -18.22 -40.51
N ALA A 11 24.49 -19.02 -40.06
CA ALA A 11 24.19 -20.31 -40.68
C ALA A 11 23.80 -20.19 -42.16
N LEU A 12 22.98 -19.20 -42.52
CA LEU A 12 22.60 -18.95 -43.91
C LEU A 12 23.77 -18.40 -44.75
N ARG A 13 24.63 -17.58 -44.15
CA ARG A 13 25.84 -17.07 -44.80
C ARG A 13 26.85 -18.19 -45.08
N GLU A 14 27.05 -19.10 -44.14
CA GLU A 14 27.89 -20.28 -44.30
C GLU A 14 27.31 -21.21 -45.37
N TYR A 15 25.99 -21.45 -45.36
CA TYR A 15 25.30 -22.19 -46.40
C TYR A 15 25.53 -21.57 -47.79
N ALA A 16 25.44 -20.25 -47.91
CA ALA A 16 25.71 -19.49 -49.14
C ALA A 16 27.20 -19.35 -49.50
N SER A 17 28.13 -19.79 -48.64
CA SER A 17 29.57 -19.80 -48.95
C SER A 17 30.00 -21.00 -49.80
N HIS A 18 29.14 -22.02 -49.85
CA HIS A 18 29.32 -23.23 -50.64
C HIS A 18 28.69 -23.03 -52.02
N GLU A 19 29.50 -23.06 -53.07
CA GLU A 19 29.06 -22.71 -54.43
C GLU A 19 27.99 -23.66 -54.98
N GLU A 20 27.95 -24.91 -54.50
CA GLU A 20 26.90 -25.89 -54.82
C GLU A 20 25.50 -25.47 -54.35
N ASN A 21 25.40 -24.58 -53.36
CA ASN A 21 24.14 -24.06 -52.85
C ASN A 21 23.70 -22.77 -53.56
N ILE A 22 24.52 -22.24 -54.48
CA ILE A 22 24.25 -20.99 -55.20
C ILE A 22 23.57 -21.26 -56.54
N LEU A 23 22.39 -20.67 -56.71
CA LEU A 23 21.67 -20.59 -57.97
C LEU A 23 22.02 -19.27 -58.67
N HIS A 24 22.55 -19.34 -59.88
CA HIS A 24 22.88 -18.17 -60.69
C HIS A 24 21.73 -17.83 -61.66
N ARG A 25 21.26 -16.58 -61.62
CA ARG A 25 20.21 -16.04 -62.51
C ARG A 25 20.50 -14.58 -62.82
N ASN A 26 20.61 -14.22 -64.11
CA ASN A 26 20.75 -12.83 -64.57
C ASN A 26 21.84 -12.04 -63.80
N ASP A 27 23.04 -12.62 -63.67
CA ASP A 27 24.19 -12.08 -62.93
C ASP A 27 23.96 -11.83 -61.43
N ARG A 28 22.92 -12.44 -60.84
CA ARG A 28 22.64 -12.45 -59.40
C ARG A 28 22.75 -13.86 -58.82
N ARG A 29 23.07 -13.92 -57.53
CA ARG A 29 23.26 -15.13 -56.74
C ARG A 29 22.07 -15.33 -55.83
N PHE A 30 21.55 -16.56 -55.76
CA PHE A 30 20.43 -16.94 -54.90
C PHE A 30 20.75 -18.21 -54.13
N ILE A 31 20.14 -18.38 -52.96
CA ILE A 31 20.10 -19.66 -52.24
C ILE A 31 18.65 -20.15 -52.10
N MET A 32 18.51 -21.46 -51.90
CA MET A 32 17.23 -22.08 -51.55
C MET A 32 17.12 -22.24 -50.04
N VAL A 33 16.07 -21.68 -49.44
CA VAL A 33 15.75 -21.90 -48.02
C VAL A 33 14.32 -22.41 -47.97
N ASP A 34 14.13 -23.65 -47.50
CA ASP A 34 12.82 -24.29 -47.29
C ASP A 34 11.85 -24.16 -48.49
N GLY A 35 12.39 -24.25 -49.71
CA GLY A 35 11.61 -24.20 -50.96
C GLY A 35 11.34 -22.79 -51.52
N ARG A 36 11.94 -21.73 -50.93
CA ARG A 36 11.90 -20.36 -51.46
C ARG A 36 13.30 -19.85 -51.84
N GLU A 37 13.37 -19.11 -52.94
CA GLU A 37 14.60 -18.46 -53.42
C GLU A 37 14.83 -17.13 -52.69
N TYR A 38 16.05 -16.91 -52.23
CA TYR A 38 16.49 -15.66 -51.61
C TYR A 38 17.77 -15.16 -52.27
N GLU A 39 17.81 -13.88 -52.65
CA GLU A 39 19.01 -13.26 -53.22
C GLU A 39 20.10 -13.18 -52.14
N VAL A 40 21.36 -13.38 -52.52
CA VAL A 40 22.51 -13.21 -51.63
C VAL A 40 23.55 -12.27 -52.24
N GLY A 41 24.14 -11.44 -51.39
CA GLY A 41 25.21 -10.53 -51.77
C GLY A 41 26.54 -11.23 -52.05
N LYS A 42 27.55 -10.45 -52.46
CA LYS A 42 28.93 -10.95 -52.66
C LYS A 42 29.57 -11.44 -51.36
N ASN A 43 29.11 -10.93 -50.23
CA ASN A 43 29.51 -11.31 -48.88
C ASN A 43 28.71 -12.51 -48.33
N ASN A 44 27.87 -13.15 -49.16
CA ASN A 44 27.01 -14.29 -48.85
C ASN A 44 25.87 -13.98 -47.85
N TYR A 45 25.63 -12.71 -47.52
CA TYR A 45 24.49 -12.32 -46.71
C TYR A 45 23.22 -12.22 -47.56
N LEU A 46 22.10 -12.63 -46.97
CA LEU A 46 20.79 -12.68 -47.62
C LEU A 46 20.20 -11.28 -47.80
N TYR A 47 19.67 -11.00 -48.99
CA TYR A 47 18.92 -9.80 -49.32
C TYR A 47 17.43 -10.09 -49.40
N PHE A 48 16.64 -9.19 -48.83
CA PHE A 48 15.19 -9.13 -48.98
C PHE A 48 14.85 -8.12 -50.08
N ASP A 49 14.44 -8.62 -51.24
CA ASP A 49 13.97 -7.81 -52.37
C ASP A 49 12.43 -7.80 -52.38
N ILE A 50 11.85 -6.88 -51.62
CA ILE A 50 10.40 -6.78 -51.43
C ILE A 50 9.88 -5.48 -52.05
N PRO A 51 8.85 -5.53 -52.92
CA PRO A 51 8.24 -4.33 -53.50
C PRO A 51 7.72 -3.38 -52.41
N ARG A 52 7.94 -2.07 -52.60
CA ARG A 52 7.35 -1.02 -51.76
C ARG A 52 6.01 -0.53 -52.34
N PRO A 53 5.00 -0.20 -51.52
CA PRO A 53 5.01 -0.23 -50.06
C PRO A 53 4.93 -1.67 -49.51
N PHE A 54 5.64 -1.89 -48.41
CA PHE A 54 5.75 -3.19 -47.76
C PHE A 54 4.63 -3.34 -46.71
N HIS A 55 3.85 -4.41 -46.82
CA HIS A 55 2.76 -4.72 -45.88
C HIS A 55 2.73 -6.20 -45.45
N ASN A 56 3.72 -7.02 -45.84
CA ASN A 56 3.69 -8.47 -45.61
C ASN A 56 5.02 -9.00 -45.02
N GLU A 57 5.02 -9.31 -43.73
CA GLU A 57 6.16 -9.84 -42.97
C GLU A 57 6.48 -11.33 -43.22
N GLU A 58 5.66 -12.04 -44.01
CA GLU A 58 5.78 -13.49 -44.21
C GLU A 58 7.18 -13.92 -44.67
N MET A 59 7.83 -13.10 -45.50
CA MET A 59 9.17 -13.38 -46.00
C MET A 59 10.24 -13.34 -44.90
N PHE A 60 10.09 -12.42 -43.95
CA PHE A 60 10.96 -12.32 -42.78
C PHE A 60 10.68 -13.46 -41.80
N ARG A 61 9.41 -13.72 -41.50
CA ARG A 61 9.00 -14.79 -40.57
C ARG A 61 9.34 -16.18 -41.10
N HIS A 62 9.43 -16.37 -42.41
CA HIS A 62 9.93 -17.60 -43.01
C HIS A 62 11.43 -17.84 -42.70
N ILE A 63 12.25 -16.78 -42.72
CA ILE A 63 13.68 -16.86 -42.38
C ILE A 63 13.89 -16.90 -40.86
N PHE A 64 13.10 -16.11 -40.13
CA PHE A 64 13.20 -15.84 -38.70
C PHE A 64 11.93 -16.27 -37.94
N GLY A 65 11.57 -17.56 -38.06
CA GLY A 65 10.33 -18.12 -37.50
C GLY A 65 10.23 -18.14 -35.97
N PHE A 66 11.26 -17.66 -35.27
CA PHE A 66 11.28 -17.53 -33.82
C PHE A 66 10.68 -16.20 -33.32
N PHE A 67 10.39 -15.23 -34.20
CA PHE A 67 9.65 -14.03 -33.83
C PHE A 67 8.15 -14.34 -33.71
N ASN A 68 7.60 -14.17 -32.50
CA ASN A 68 6.16 -14.27 -32.24
C ASN A 68 5.41 -12.99 -32.66
N GLU A 69 4.13 -12.88 -32.32
CA GLU A 69 3.26 -11.74 -32.70
C GLU A 69 3.59 -10.44 -31.97
N ASP A 70 4.35 -10.50 -30.88
CA ASP A 70 4.81 -9.33 -30.13
C ASP A 70 5.92 -8.57 -30.87
N TRP A 71 6.42 -9.09 -31.99
CA TRP A 71 7.45 -8.43 -32.79
C TRP A 71 6.87 -7.94 -34.11
N GLU A 72 7.17 -6.69 -34.43
CA GLU A 72 6.93 -6.09 -35.73
C GLU A 72 8.21 -6.16 -36.57
N LEU A 73 8.10 -6.58 -37.83
CA LEU A 73 9.23 -6.80 -38.74
C LEU A 73 9.07 -5.93 -39.99
N SER A 74 9.97 -4.97 -40.18
CA SER A 74 9.89 -3.99 -41.27
C SER A 74 11.09 -4.08 -42.22
N LEU A 75 10.87 -3.76 -43.49
CA LEU A 75 11.93 -3.73 -44.51
C LEU A 75 12.87 -2.53 -44.33
N TYR A 76 14.17 -2.79 -44.20
CA TYR A 76 15.20 -1.77 -44.05
C TYR A 76 16.42 -2.07 -44.93
N GLU A 77 16.71 -1.22 -45.92
CA GLU A 77 17.89 -1.34 -46.82
C GLU A 77 18.22 -2.75 -47.37
N ARG A 78 17.20 -3.46 -47.90
CA ARG A 78 17.27 -4.88 -48.36
C ARG A 78 17.55 -5.90 -47.24
N GLY A 79 17.43 -5.48 -45.99
CA GLY A 79 17.47 -6.26 -44.77
C GLY A 79 16.16 -6.15 -44.00
N MET A 80 16.24 -6.12 -42.67
CA MET A 80 15.09 -6.15 -41.78
C MET A 80 15.37 -5.35 -40.50
N VAL A 81 14.37 -4.65 -39.98
CA VAL A 81 14.34 -4.16 -38.60
C VAL A 81 13.26 -4.94 -37.83
N ALA A 82 13.57 -5.33 -36.59
CA ALA A 82 12.64 -5.99 -35.69
C ALA A 82 12.46 -5.17 -34.40
N VAL A 83 11.22 -4.84 -34.07
CA VAL A 83 10.85 -4.06 -32.88
C VAL A 83 9.83 -4.84 -32.06
N ASN A 84 10.05 -4.98 -30.75
CA ASN A 84 9.06 -5.58 -29.89
C ASN A 84 7.98 -4.56 -29.54
N ARG A 85 6.71 -4.92 -29.70
CA ARG A 85 5.55 -4.04 -29.49
C ARG A 85 5.34 -3.65 -28.03
N ILE A 86 5.97 -4.35 -27.09
CA ILE A 86 5.84 -4.13 -25.64
C ILE A 86 6.88 -3.12 -25.15
N TYR A 87 8.15 -3.28 -25.57
CA TYR A 87 9.28 -2.48 -25.02
C TYR A 87 10.14 -1.79 -26.08
N GLY A 88 9.87 -2.02 -27.36
CA GLY A 88 10.68 -1.55 -28.49
C GLY A 88 10.22 -0.20 -29.05
N ASN A 89 11.14 0.49 -29.74
CA ASN A 89 10.83 1.70 -30.50
C ASN A 89 11.77 1.84 -31.71
N TYR A 90 11.44 2.71 -32.67
CA TYR A 90 12.17 2.92 -33.93
C TYR A 90 13.18 4.10 -33.89
N ASP A 91 13.70 4.50 -32.73
CA ASP A 91 14.63 5.64 -32.63
C ASP A 91 16.05 5.28 -33.12
N TYR A 92 16.31 5.33 -34.43
CA TYR A 92 17.59 4.90 -35.02
C TYR A 92 18.82 5.54 -34.37
N GLY A 93 19.74 4.69 -33.90
CA GLY A 93 20.97 5.08 -33.20
C GLY A 93 20.80 5.24 -31.69
N ASN A 94 19.57 5.30 -31.19
CA ASN A 94 19.23 5.41 -29.77
C ASN A 94 18.09 4.47 -29.34
N GLY A 95 17.65 3.53 -30.18
CA GLY A 95 16.35 2.89 -30.03
C GLY A 95 16.37 1.61 -29.20
N CYS A 96 15.23 0.91 -29.24
CA CYS A 96 15.10 -0.46 -28.75
C CYS A 96 14.63 -1.36 -29.89
N LEU A 97 15.58 -1.75 -30.73
CA LEU A 97 15.33 -2.44 -31.99
C LEU A 97 16.52 -3.32 -32.40
N MET A 98 16.26 -4.30 -33.25
CA MET A 98 17.28 -5.14 -33.89
C MET A 98 17.33 -4.82 -35.38
N GLU A 99 18.53 -4.56 -35.92
CA GLU A 99 18.73 -4.24 -37.32
C GLU A 99 19.56 -5.31 -38.01
N TYR A 100 19.07 -5.84 -39.12
CA TYR A 100 19.87 -6.56 -40.10
C TYR A 100 19.99 -5.72 -41.35
N ASN A 101 21.19 -5.22 -41.65
CA ASN A 101 21.53 -4.50 -42.86
C ASN A 101 22.69 -5.20 -43.61
N PRO A 102 22.36 -6.06 -44.59
CA PRO A 102 23.36 -6.76 -45.40
C PRO A 102 24.04 -5.87 -46.46
N SER A 103 23.50 -4.67 -46.69
CA SER A 103 23.99 -3.70 -47.69
C SER A 103 25.05 -2.75 -47.10
N ARG A 104 24.91 -2.39 -45.82
CA ARG A 104 25.80 -1.51 -45.07
C ARG A 104 26.04 -2.10 -43.67
N PRO A 105 27.16 -2.81 -43.46
CA PRO A 105 27.49 -3.36 -42.16
C PRO A 105 27.75 -2.25 -41.12
N PHE A 106 27.37 -2.54 -39.88
CA PHE A 106 27.64 -1.74 -38.70
C PHE A 106 29.07 -1.99 -38.22
N THR A 107 29.67 -0.96 -37.61
CA THR A 107 31.01 -1.07 -37.01
C THR A 107 30.84 -1.32 -35.51
N ALA A 108 31.25 -2.48 -35.03
CA ALA A 108 31.26 -2.80 -33.61
C ALA A 108 32.38 -2.02 -32.88
N ALA A 109 32.31 -1.97 -31.54
CA ALA A 109 33.25 -1.23 -30.70
C ALA A 109 34.71 -1.72 -30.81
N ASP A 110 34.92 -2.98 -31.21
CA ASP A 110 36.22 -3.58 -31.47
C ASP A 110 36.72 -3.34 -32.93
N GLY A 111 35.97 -2.57 -33.72
CA GLY A 111 36.26 -2.27 -35.12
C GLY A 111 35.79 -3.33 -36.12
N THR A 112 35.16 -4.43 -35.68
CA THR A 112 34.63 -5.46 -36.58
C THR A 112 33.39 -4.97 -37.33
N GLN A 113 33.20 -5.45 -38.55
CA GLN A 113 32.04 -5.12 -39.38
C GLN A 113 31.01 -6.25 -39.28
N THR A 114 29.78 -5.93 -38.87
CA THR A 114 28.67 -6.89 -38.74
C THR A 114 27.45 -6.36 -39.49
N PRO A 115 26.72 -7.17 -40.28
CA PRO A 115 25.47 -6.74 -40.90
C PRO A 115 24.32 -6.69 -39.89
N PHE A 116 24.57 -6.97 -38.61
CA PHE A 116 23.56 -7.06 -37.57
C PHE A 116 23.91 -6.16 -36.39
N SER A 117 22.95 -5.36 -35.93
CA SER A 117 23.05 -4.45 -34.79
C SER A 117 21.92 -4.69 -33.79
N LEU A 118 22.22 -4.48 -32.52
CA LEU A 118 21.24 -4.43 -31.44
C LEU A 118 21.35 -3.07 -30.75
N GLU A 119 20.28 -2.30 -30.84
CA GLU A 119 20.15 -1.04 -30.11
C GLU A 119 19.33 -1.29 -28.85
N ILE A 120 19.91 -0.97 -27.68
CA ILE A 120 19.27 -1.16 -26.37
C ILE A 120 19.17 0.09 -25.52
N SER A 121 19.62 1.24 -26.02
CA SER A 121 19.78 2.46 -25.23
C SER A 121 18.49 2.95 -24.59
N THR A 122 17.34 2.75 -25.25
CA THR A 122 16.02 3.08 -24.71
C THR A 122 15.19 1.84 -24.40
N CYS A 123 15.78 0.65 -24.35
CA CYS A 123 14.99 -0.54 -24.02
C CYS A 123 14.49 -0.46 -22.58
N GLN A 124 13.21 -0.78 -22.39
CA GLN A 124 12.62 -1.04 -21.07
C GLN A 124 13.04 -2.43 -20.56
N VAL A 125 14.35 -2.73 -20.53
CA VAL A 125 14.86 -3.94 -19.89
C VAL A 125 15.33 -3.57 -18.49
N ASP A 126 14.79 -4.26 -17.49
CA ASP A 126 15.19 -4.15 -16.08
C ASP A 126 16.64 -4.59 -15.81
N GLU A 127 17.33 -5.17 -16.80
CA GLU A 127 18.70 -5.68 -16.63
C GLU A 127 19.69 -4.55 -16.29
N GLY A 128 20.12 -4.53 -15.02
CA GLY A 128 21.14 -3.62 -14.50
C GLY A 128 20.63 -2.30 -13.93
N ARG A 129 19.31 -2.02 -13.97
CA ARG A 129 18.74 -0.82 -13.36
C ARG A 129 18.09 -1.13 -12.01
N SER A 130 18.64 -0.56 -10.94
CA SER A 130 18.01 -0.61 -9.62
C SER A 130 16.74 0.23 -9.61
N HIS A 131 15.63 -0.35 -9.16
CA HIS A 131 14.36 0.34 -8.99
C HIS A 131 13.75 0.01 -7.64
N GLN A 132 12.91 0.93 -7.14
CA GLN A 132 11.98 0.65 -6.06
C GLN A 132 10.68 0.14 -6.67
N GLN A 133 10.25 -1.06 -6.31
CA GLN A 133 8.91 -1.52 -6.63
C GLN A 133 7.95 -1.06 -5.52
N LEU A 134 6.84 -0.43 -5.90
CA LEU A 134 5.71 -0.13 -5.02
C LEU A 134 4.59 -1.11 -5.36
N ARG A 135 3.92 -1.65 -4.34
CA ARG A 135 2.77 -2.55 -4.51
C ARG A 135 1.60 -2.06 -3.67
N TYR A 136 0.38 -2.28 -4.16
CA TYR A 136 -0.86 -1.96 -3.47
C TYR A 136 -2.01 -2.81 -3.99
N LEU A 137 -3.13 -2.78 -3.27
CA LEU A 137 -4.38 -3.35 -3.76
C LEU A 137 -5.07 -2.31 -4.62
N GLY A 138 -5.34 -2.68 -5.87
CA GLY A 138 -6.05 -1.95 -6.90
C GLY A 138 -7.57 -1.91 -6.65
N LYS A 139 -8.31 -2.03 -7.74
CA LYS A 139 -9.76 -2.20 -7.72
C LYS A 139 -10.13 -3.51 -7.02
N GLY A 140 -11.18 -3.46 -6.21
CA GLY A 140 -11.73 -4.61 -5.51
C GLY A 140 -13.23 -4.79 -5.71
N THR A 141 -13.64 -6.06 -5.80
CA THR A 141 -15.03 -6.50 -5.94
C THR A 141 -15.37 -7.48 -4.81
N GLN A 142 -16.51 -7.27 -4.15
CA GLN A 142 -16.99 -8.18 -3.13
C GLN A 142 -17.94 -9.22 -3.74
N LEU A 143 -17.61 -10.50 -3.57
CA LEU A 143 -18.53 -11.60 -3.82
C LEU A 143 -19.39 -11.82 -2.58
N THR A 144 -20.71 -11.75 -2.78
CA THR A 144 -21.71 -11.87 -1.72
C THR A 144 -22.66 -13.01 -2.02
N HIS A 145 -23.64 -13.22 -1.13
CA HIS A 145 -24.71 -14.19 -1.35
C HIS A 145 -25.43 -14.00 -2.70
N GLU A 146 -25.65 -12.75 -3.14
CA GLU A 146 -26.31 -12.45 -4.41
C GLU A 146 -25.46 -12.88 -5.61
N THR A 147 -24.13 -12.75 -5.50
CA THR A 147 -23.17 -13.19 -6.54
C THR A 147 -23.35 -14.67 -6.86
N PHE A 148 -23.62 -15.49 -5.84
CA PHE A 148 -23.84 -16.93 -5.96
C PHE A 148 -25.31 -17.33 -6.12
N GLY A 149 -26.20 -16.35 -6.31
CA GLY A 149 -27.62 -16.56 -6.59
C GLY A 149 -28.46 -16.97 -5.38
N TYR A 150 -27.98 -16.72 -4.15
CA TYR A 150 -28.76 -16.96 -2.95
C TYR A 150 -29.76 -15.82 -2.71
N ALA A 151 -30.92 -16.17 -2.15
CA ALA A 151 -31.97 -15.20 -1.84
C ALA A 151 -31.77 -14.50 -0.49
N GLN A 152 -31.02 -15.12 0.43
CA GLN A 152 -30.78 -14.61 1.78
C GLN A 152 -29.28 -14.61 2.09
N SER A 153 -28.80 -13.59 2.81
CA SER A 153 -27.39 -13.52 3.22
C SER A 153 -26.97 -14.69 4.12
N ALA A 154 -27.89 -15.26 4.90
CA ALA A 154 -27.65 -16.41 5.76
C ALA A 154 -27.36 -17.72 5.00
N ASP A 155 -27.64 -17.76 3.69
CA ASP A 155 -27.37 -18.92 2.83
C ASP A 155 -25.92 -18.97 2.32
N PHE A 156 -25.19 -17.87 2.46
CA PHE A 156 -23.77 -17.79 2.13
C PHE A 156 -22.95 -17.63 3.41
N VAL A 157 -22.40 -18.75 3.88
CA VAL A 157 -21.57 -18.83 5.10
C VAL A 157 -20.18 -19.31 4.68
N PRO A 158 -19.37 -18.44 4.05
CA PRO A 158 -18.04 -18.83 3.60
C PRO A 158 -17.09 -19.02 4.78
N GLU A 159 -16.33 -20.10 4.77
CA GLU A 159 -15.30 -20.44 5.78
C GLU A 159 -13.90 -20.57 5.19
N SER A 160 -13.81 -20.79 3.87
CA SER A 160 -12.54 -20.98 3.17
C SER A 160 -12.58 -20.45 1.75
N VAL A 161 -11.42 -20.06 1.24
CA VAL A 161 -11.25 -19.58 -0.13
C VAL A 161 -9.97 -20.12 -0.76
N ALA A 162 -10.06 -20.58 -2.01
CA ALA A 162 -8.92 -20.98 -2.83
C ALA A 162 -9.03 -20.39 -4.24
N LEU A 163 -7.89 -20.20 -4.90
CA LEU A 163 -7.78 -19.70 -6.27
C LEU A 163 -7.06 -20.71 -7.17
N HIS A 164 -7.53 -20.90 -8.39
CA HIS A 164 -6.81 -21.62 -9.46
C HIS A 164 -7.09 -20.97 -10.81
N GLY A 165 -6.07 -20.34 -11.39
CA GLY A 165 -6.24 -19.49 -12.57
C GLY A 165 -7.31 -18.43 -12.34
N ASP A 166 -8.32 -18.38 -13.20
CA ASP A 166 -9.44 -17.44 -13.13
C ASP A 166 -10.62 -17.93 -12.25
N LYS A 167 -10.48 -19.05 -11.53
CA LYS A 167 -11.55 -19.62 -10.72
C LYS A 167 -11.32 -19.37 -9.23
N VAL A 168 -12.41 -18.98 -8.55
CA VAL A 168 -12.49 -18.91 -7.09
C VAL A 168 -13.32 -20.07 -6.59
N TYR A 169 -12.82 -20.77 -5.57
CA TYR A 169 -13.52 -21.83 -4.86
C TYR A 169 -13.78 -21.38 -3.43
N VAL A 170 -15.01 -21.53 -2.95
CA VAL A 170 -15.43 -21.06 -1.63
C VAL A 170 -16.09 -22.20 -0.87
N GLY A 171 -15.54 -22.61 0.26
CA GLY A 171 -16.20 -23.56 1.15
C GLY A 171 -17.35 -22.88 1.89
N ASN A 172 -18.59 -23.26 1.60
CA ASN A 172 -19.79 -22.73 2.24
C ASN A 172 -20.35 -23.75 3.24
N THR A 173 -20.40 -23.36 4.52
CA THR A 173 -20.75 -24.23 5.66
C THR A 173 -22.19 -24.09 6.13
N ASN A 174 -23.10 -23.60 5.27
CA ASN A 174 -24.51 -23.52 5.62
C ASN A 174 -25.04 -24.87 6.18
N SER A 175 -25.84 -24.79 7.26
CA SER A 175 -26.27 -25.95 8.03
C SER A 175 -27.34 -26.80 7.34
N GLY A 176 -28.09 -26.22 6.39
CA GLY A 176 -29.08 -26.93 5.59
C GLY A 176 -28.50 -27.56 4.32
N PHE A 177 -27.44 -26.98 3.78
CA PHE A 177 -26.69 -27.49 2.64
C PHE A 177 -25.25 -26.99 2.71
N SER A 178 -24.27 -27.87 2.55
CA SER A 178 -22.86 -27.46 2.47
C SER A 178 -22.26 -27.91 1.15
N ARG A 179 -21.44 -27.05 0.54
CA ARG A 179 -20.92 -27.21 -0.81
C ARG A 179 -19.74 -26.30 -1.07
N ILE A 180 -19.10 -26.49 -2.22
CA ILE A 180 -18.07 -25.58 -2.74
C ILE A 180 -18.74 -24.68 -3.77
N ASP A 181 -18.94 -23.41 -3.42
CA ASP A 181 -19.39 -22.40 -4.37
C ASP A 181 -18.22 -22.00 -5.27
N ARG A 182 -18.51 -21.71 -6.54
CA ARG A 182 -17.48 -21.44 -7.56
C ARG A 182 -17.79 -20.17 -8.33
N TYR A 183 -16.76 -19.39 -8.65
CA TYR A 183 -16.88 -18.14 -9.41
C TYR A 183 -15.79 -18.05 -10.47
N ASP A 184 -16.16 -17.63 -11.68
CA ASP A 184 -15.25 -17.35 -12.79
C ASP A 184 -14.99 -15.84 -12.86
N MET A 185 -13.75 -15.44 -12.57
CA MET A 185 -13.32 -14.03 -12.55
C MET A 185 -13.31 -13.40 -13.94
N ARG A 186 -13.06 -14.19 -14.99
CA ARG A 186 -13.02 -13.71 -16.38
C ARG A 186 -14.42 -13.43 -16.92
N THR A 187 -15.38 -14.31 -16.65
CA THR A 187 -16.78 -14.11 -17.08
C THR A 187 -17.64 -13.35 -16.06
N GLN A 188 -17.08 -13.11 -14.87
CA GLN A 188 -17.72 -12.47 -13.72
C GLN A 188 -19.03 -13.15 -13.30
N LYS A 189 -19.07 -14.48 -13.34
CA LYS A 189 -20.28 -15.28 -13.08
C LYS A 189 -20.01 -16.42 -12.11
N ALA A 190 -21.00 -16.72 -11.28
CA ALA A 190 -21.03 -17.95 -10.52
C ALA A 190 -21.09 -19.16 -11.48
N LEU A 191 -20.29 -20.17 -11.16
CA LEU A 191 -20.31 -21.49 -11.77
C LEU A 191 -21.21 -22.42 -10.93
N PRO A 192 -21.70 -23.54 -11.50
CA PRO A 192 -22.44 -24.52 -10.71
C PRO A 192 -21.63 -24.95 -9.47
N PRO A 193 -22.21 -25.07 -8.28
CA PRO A 193 -21.46 -25.48 -7.09
C PRO A 193 -21.10 -26.97 -7.15
N ILE A 194 -20.05 -27.37 -6.42
CA ILE A 194 -19.74 -28.78 -6.19
C ILE A 194 -20.45 -29.21 -4.91
N THR A 195 -21.50 -30.02 -5.05
CA THR A 195 -22.32 -30.50 -3.92
C THR A 195 -21.89 -31.88 -3.41
N GLY A 196 -20.92 -32.50 -4.09
CA GLY A 196 -20.52 -33.88 -3.90
C GLY A 196 -19.90 -34.44 -5.17
N PHE A 197 -19.79 -35.76 -5.25
CA PHE A 197 -19.25 -36.45 -6.41
C PHE A 197 -19.80 -37.88 -6.52
N THR A 198 -19.57 -38.51 -7.67
CA THR A 198 -19.76 -39.96 -7.84
C THR A 198 -18.42 -40.57 -8.22
N LEU A 199 -17.95 -41.54 -7.44
CA LEU A 199 -16.72 -42.27 -7.73
C LEU A 199 -16.94 -43.77 -7.49
N ASN A 200 -16.48 -44.60 -8.43
CA ASN A 200 -16.67 -46.06 -8.40
C ASN A 200 -18.15 -46.48 -8.20
N GLY A 201 -19.09 -45.69 -8.75
CA GLY A 201 -20.54 -45.94 -8.65
C GLY A 201 -21.17 -45.61 -7.30
N GLN A 202 -20.45 -44.97 -6.38
CA GLN A 202 -20.96 -44.47 -5.10
C GLN A 202 -21.12 -42.96 -5.16
N GLU A 203 -22.31 -42.47 -4.79
CA GLU A 203 -22.60 -41.05 -4.66
C GLU A 203 -22.26 -40.57 -3.25
N GLU A 204 -21.52 -39.47 -3.17
CA GLU A 204 -21.03 -38.87 -1.93
C GLU A 204 -21.43 -37.40 -1.90
N THR A 205 -22.08 -36.97 -0.82
CA THR A 205 -22.47 -35.56 -0.62
C THR A 205 -21.66 -34.92 0.50
N TYR A 206 -21.63 -33.59 0.52
CA TYR A 206 -21.03 -32.83 1.59
C TYR A 206 -21.99 -32.61 2.75
N ARG A 207 -21.42 -32.65 3.97
CA ARG A 207 -22.14 -32.27 5.19
C ARG A 207 -21.71 -30.90 5.70
N VAL A 208 -20.40 -30.69 5.83
CA VAL A 208 -19.78 -29.42 6.19
C VAL A 208 -18.46 -29.34 5.44
N VAL A 209 -18.31 -28.40 4.52
CA VAL A 209 -17.08 -28.07 3.78
C VAL A 209 -16.36 -26.97 4.55
N SER A 210 -15.50 -27.37 5.48
CA SER A 210 -14.85 -26.44 6.41
C SER A 210 -13.60 -25.80 5.80
N ASP A 211 -12.93 -26.48 4.88
CA ASP A 211 -11.71 -25.96 4.26
C ASP A 211 -11.60 -26.36 2.80
N VAL A 212 -11.06 -25.44 1.99
CA VAL A 212 -10.68 -25.68 0.61
C VAL A 212 -9.30 -25.04 0.39
N THR A 213 -8.35 -25.84 -0.11
CA THR A 213 -6.97 -25.40 -0.33
C THR A 213 -6.50 -25.89 -1.70
N GLU A 214 -5.84 -25.02 -2.45
CA GLU A 214 -5.23 -25.35 -3.74
C GLU A 214 -3.74 -25.65 -3.54
N HIS A 215 -3.25 -26.72 -4.15
CA HIS A 215 -1.82 -26.93 -4.33
C HIS A 215 -1.56 -27.69 -5.63
N ASN A 216 -0.74 -27.11 -6.50
CA ASN A 216 -0.22 -27.72 -7.73
C ASN A 216 -1.32 -28.32 -8.64
N GLY A 217 -2.37 -27.53 -8.89
CA GLY A 217 -3.51 -27.89 -9.73
C GLY A 217 -4.49 -28.88 -9.09
N ARG A 218 -4.41 -29.09 -7.78
CA ARG A 218 -5.34 -29.95 -7.02
C ARG A 218 -6.06 -29.15 -5.95
N LEU A 219 -7.36 -29.38 -5.82
CA LEU A 219 -8.16 -28.84 -4.73
C LEU A 219 -8.35 -29.90 -3.66
N PHE A 220 -7.91 -29.60 -2.44
CA PHE A 220 -8.11 -30.41 -1.26
C PHE A 220 -9.28 -29.84 -0.46
N VAL A 221 -10.25 -30.68 -0.12
CA VAL A 221 -11.50 -30.26 0.49
C VAL A 221 -11.70 -31.00 1.80
N ALA A 222 -11.52 -30.33 2.93
CA ALA A 222 -11.81 -30.89 4.23
C ALA A 222 -13.32 -30.91 4.47
N SER A 223 -13.86 -32.09 4.76
CA SER A 223 -15.27 -32.22 5.11
C SER A 223 -15.49 -32.75 6.53
N LEU A 224 -15.71 -31.82 7.46
CA LEU A 224 -15.82 -32.04 8.89
C LEU A 224 -16.83 -33.13 9.25
N SER A 225 -18.06 -33.08 8.78
CA SER A 225 -19.04 -34.11 9.16
C SER A 225 -19.04 -35.35 8.26
N SER A 226 -18.34 -35.30 7.13
CA SER A 226 -18.17 -36.45 6.21
C SER A 226 -16.92 -37.28 6.51
N ASN A 227 -16.07 -36.86 7.46
CA ASN A 227 -14.92 -37.62 7.96
C ASN A 227 -13.91 -38.03 6.88
N ARG A 228 -13.67 -37.12 5.92
CA ARG A 228 -12.74 -37.32 4.81
C ARG A 228 -12.21 -35.99 4.28
N VAL A 229 -11.11 -36.07 3.53
CA VAL A 229 -10.63 -34.98 2.68
C VAL A 229 -10.77 -35.43 1.23
N ASP A 230 -11.50 -34.70 0.42
CA ASP A 230 -11.73 -35.01 -0.99
C ASP A 230 -10.73 -34.24 -1.86
N VAL A 231 -10.18 -34.88 -2.89
CA VAL A 231 -9.15 -34.29 -3.76
C VAL A 231 -9.62 -34.26 -5.20
N TYR A 232 -9.63 -33.08 -5.81
CA TYR A 232 -10.05 -32.83 -7.19
C TYR A 232 -8.88 -32.42 -8.08
N ASP A 233 -8.94 -32.77 -9.35
CA ASP A 233 -8.05 -32.29 -10.40
C ASP A 233 -8.63 -31.01 -11.04
N LEU A 234 -8.02 -29.86 -10.73
CA LEU A 234 -8.49 -28.57 -11.24
C LEU A 234 -8.12 -28.33 -12.71
N ASN A 235 -7.14 -29.09 -13.23
CA ASN A 235 -6.73 -29.03 -14.63
C ASN A 235 -7.62 -29.91 -15.53
N ASN A 236 -8.35 -30.85 -14.94
CA ASN A 236 -9.28 -31.74 -15.62
C ASN A 236 -10.73 -31.50 -15.18
N ASN A 237 -11.23 -30.29 -15.44
CA ASN A 237 -12.64 -29.90 -15.24
C ASN A 237 -13.18 -30.17 -13.83
N ASP A 238 -12.34 -30.01 -12.81
CA ASP A 238 -12.68 -30.21 -11.41
C ASP A 238 -13.19 -31.65 -11.14
N GLU A 239 -12.60 -32.67 -11.79
CA GLU A 239 -12.94 -34.08 -11.59
C GLU A 239 -12.39 -34.64 -10.27
N ILE A 240 -13.17 -35.49 -9.59
CA ILE A 240 -12.71 -36.13 -8.34
C ILE A 240 -11.61 -37.15 -8.62
N ILE A 241 -10.50 -37.07 -7.88
CA ILE A 241 -9.42 -38.05 -7.89
C ILE A 241 -9.71 -39.15 -6.85
N MET A 242 -9.85 -38.75 -5.59
CA MET A 242 -10.04 -39.67 -4.46
C MET A 242 -10.52 -38.96 -3.18
N SER A 243 -10.68 -39.75 -2.12
CA SER A 243 -10.92 -39.25 -0.75
C SER A 243 -9.90 -39.89 0.19
N LEU A 244 -9.23 -39.06 1.00
CA LEU A 244 -8.44 -39.48 2.16
C LEU A 244 -9.37 -39.67 3.35
N GLY A 245 -9.04 -40.61 4.23
CA GLY A 245 -9.95 -41.02 5.30
C GLY A 245 -10.97 -42.06 4.84
N THR A 246 -11.50 -42.84 5.78
CA THR A 246 -12.47 -43.90 5.49
C THR A 246 -13.90 -43.39 5.27
N GLY A 247 -14.16 -42.09 5.52
CA GLY A 247 -15.50 -41.50 5.50
C GLY A 247 -16.32 -41.81 6.76
N VAL A 248 -15.72 -42.44 7.78
CA VAL A 248 -16.36 -42.74 9.07
C VAL A 248 -15.44 -42.38 10.23
N TYR A 249 -16.00 -41.85 11.32
CA TYR A 249 -15.22 -41.35 12.47
C TYR A 249 -14.77 -42.42 13.48
N TRP A 250 -15.25 -43.67 13.33
CA TRP A 250 -15.11 -44.73 14.34
C TRP A 250 -14.07 -45.83 14.00
N GLY A 251 -13.29 -45.66 12.92
CA GLY A 251 -12.21 -46.57 12.51
C GLY A 251 -10.88 -46.34 13.23
N ASP A 252 -9.79 -46.91 12.70
CA ASP A 252 -8.45 -46.77 13.27
C ASP A 252 -7.87 -45.38 12.97
N LYS A 253 -7.86 -44.52 13.99
CA LYS A 253 -7.44 -43.13 13.89
C LYS A 253 -5.94 -42.95 13.63
N PHE A 254 -5.13 -44.00 13.83
CA PHE A 254 -3.69 -43.97 13.55
C PHE A 254 -3.34 -44.58 12.19
N VAL A 255 -4.27 -45.30 11.55
CA VAL A 255 -4.00 -45.95 10.27
C VAL A 255 -4.71 -45.23 9.13
N ASP A 256 -6.03 -45.04 9.21
CA ASP A 256 -6.83 -44.63 8.04
C ASP A 256 -8.01 -43.69 8.37
N ALA A 257 -8.60 -43.74 9.56
CA ALA A 257 -9.81 -42.97 9.87
C ALA A 257 -9.49 -41.51 10.24
N LEU A 258 -10.26 -40.57 9.70
CA LEU A 258 -10.25 -39.15 10.13
C LEU A 258 -11.47 -38.90 11.03
N THR A 259 -11.29 -38.16 12.12
CA THR A 259 -12.41 -37.79 13.02
C THR A 259 -12.66 -36.30 12.88
N HIS A 260 -13.68 -35.95 12.10
CA HIS A 260 -14.03 -34.56 11.83
C HIS A 260 -12.87 -33.69 11.32
N PRO A 261 -12.31 -33.96 10.12
CA PRO A 261 -11.24 -33.16 9.56
C PRO A 261 -11.77 -31.78 9.19
N TYR A 262 -11.12 -30.73 9.65
CA TYR A 262 -11.62 -29.38 9.44
C TYR A 262 -10.66 -28.41 8.78
N SER A 263 -9.36 -28.70 8.72
CA SER A 263 -8.40 -27.95 7.90
C SER A 263 -7.44 -28.88 7.16
N VAL A 264 -7.00 -28.45 5.98
CA VAL A 264 -6.08 -29.19 5.12
C VAL A 264 -5.05 -28.25 4.49
N ALA A 265 -3.80 -28.72 4.44
CA ALA A 265 -2.72 -28.10 3.66
C ALA A 265 -1.98 -29.18 2.88
N ALA A 266 -1.30 -28.81 1.81
CA ALA A 266 -0.52 -29.75 1.02
C ALA A 266 0.75 -29.08 0.48
N ASN A 267 1.75 -29.88 0.19
CA ASN A 267 2.87 -29.52 -0.67
C ASN A 267 3.11 -30.64 -1.68
N ASP A 268 4.27 -30.65 -2.34
CA ASP A 268 4.60 -31.67 -3.35
C ASP A 268 4.89 -33.05 -2.75
N GLU A 269 5.15 -33.15 -1.44
CA GLU A 269 5.53 -34.40 -0.77
C GLU A 269 4.42 -34.97 0.11
N TYR A 270 3.64 -34.11 0.77
CA TYR A 270 2.71 -34.49 1.82
C TYR A 270 1.37 -33.74 1.74
N VAL A 271 0.35 -34.38 2.31
CA VAL A 271 -0.95 -33.78 2.63
C VAL A 271 -1.13 -33.81 4.15
N PHE A 272 -1.40 -32.64 4.73
CA PHE A 272 -1.57 -32.43 6.17
C PHE A 272 -3.05 -32.21 6.49
N VAL A 273 -3.59 -32.97 7.43
CA VAL A 273 -5.02 -32.91 7.78
C VAL A 273 -5.19 -32.76 9.29
N ALA A 274 -5.69 -31.60 9.71
CA ALA A 274 -6.06 -31.36 11.10
C ALA A 274 -7.49 -31.85 11.34
N ASP A 275 -7.67 -32.61 12.42
CA ASP A 275 -8.96 -33.15 12.83
C ASP A 275 -9.16 -32.98 14.35
N ILE A 276 -10.34 -33.36 14.87
CA ILE A 276 -10.67 -33.06 16.28
C ILE A 276 -9.93 -33.93 17.30
N THR A 277 -8.97 -34.76 16.86
CA THR A 277 -8.27 -35.69 17.74
C THR A 277 -7.07 -35.08 18.45
N GLY A 278 -6.80 -33.79 18.25
CA GLY A 278 -5.61 -33.12 18.78
C GLY A 278 -4.35 -33.40 17.95
N LYS A 279 -4.49 -33.70 16.65
CA LYS A 279 -3.41 -34.16 15.78
C LYS A 279 -3.53 -33.61 14.38
N ILE A 280 -2.41 -33.57 13.68
CA ILE A 280 -2.36 -33.41 12.23
C ILE A 280 -1.94 -34.76 11.65
N SER A 281 -2.83 -35.39 10.87
CA SER A 281 -2.53 -36.62 10.13
C SER A 281 -1.78 -36.26 8.84
N ILE A 282 -0.69 -36.97 8.56
CA ILE A 282 0.17 -36.70 7.39
C ILE A 282 0.03 -37.88 6.41
N TYR A 283 -0.25 -37.61 5.15
CA TYR A 283 -0.28 -38.59 4.05
C TYR A 283 0.80 -38.26 3.02
N GLN A 284 1.30 -39.23 2.29
CA GLN A 284 2.19 -38.95 1.15
C GLN A 284 1.37 -38.47 -0.06
N GLN A 285 1.89 -37.50 -0.80
CA GLN A 285 1.28 -37.06 -2.06
C GLN A 285 1.24 -38.17 -3.11
N SER A 286 2.23 -39.06 -3.11
CA SER A 286 2.26 -40.23 -4.00
C SER A 286 1.09 -41.20 -3.77
N ASP A 287 0.47 -41.17 -2.58
CA ASP A 287 -0.71 -41.97 -2.28
C ASP A 287 -2.00 -41.34 -2.79
N VAL A 288 -1.98 -40.09 -3.26
CA VAL A 288 -3.13 -39.38 -3.80
C VAL A 288 -3.45 -39.88 -5.21
N THR A 289 -4.08 -41.05 -5.27
CA THR A 289 -4.48 -41.73 -6.50
C THR A 289 -5.86 -42.36 -6.34
N GLN A 290 -6.60 -42.50 -7.44
CA GLN A 290 -7.92 -43.14 -7.43
C GLN A 290 -7.89 -44.56 -6.82
N ALA A 291 -6.81 -45.32 -7.01
CA ALA A 291 -6.62 -46.66 -6.45
C ALA A 291 -6.67 -46.69 -4.91
N ASN A 292 -6.27 -45.58 -4.27
CA ASN A 292 -6.20 -45.44 -2.81
C ASN A 292 -7.44 -44.78 -2.20
N HIS A 293 -8.50 -44.54 -2.98
CA HIS A 293 -9.73 -43.92 -2.48
C HIS A 293 -10.25 -44.64 -1.22
N LYS A 294 -10.32 -43.90 -0.10
CA LYS A 294 -10.70 -44.33 1.25
C LYS A 294 -9.85 -45.45 1.86
N ARG A 295 -8.63 -45.66 1.34
CA ARG A 295 -7.71 -46.73 1.76
C ARG A 295 -6.27 -46.26 1.97
N ALA A 296 -5.98 -44.99 1.69
CA ALA A 296 -4.69 -44.39 1.96
C ALA A 296 -4.34 -44.50 3.45
N VAL A 297 -3.11 -44.92 3.74
CA VAL A 297 -2.59 -45.07 5.09
C VAL A 297 -1.87 -43.79 5.49
N LYS A 298 -2.03 -43.38 6.74
CA LYS A 298 -1.33 -42.23 7.32
C LYS A 298 0.16 -42.53 7.45
N HIS A 299 0.99 -41.63 6.94
CA HIS A 299 2.44 -41.71 6.95
C HIS A 299 3.02 -41.33 8.33
N ALA A 300 2.54 -40.25 8.95
CA ALA A 300 3.02 -39.75 10.24
C ALA A 300 2.00 -38.81 10.92
N PHE A 301 2.37 -38.25 12.09
CA PHE A 301 1.50 -37.34 12.86
C PHE A 301 2.26 -36.20 13.54
N PHE A 302 1.74 -34.98 13.45
CA PHE A 302 2.09 -33.88 14.36
C PHE A 302 1.15 -33.84 15.58
N ASP A 303 1.69 -33.40 16.72
CA ASP A 303 0.93 -33.13 17.95
C ASP A 303 0.35 -31.71 17.91
N LEU A 304 -0.97 -31.59 17.94
CA LEU A 304 -1.69 -30.31 17.93
C LEU A 304 -2.81 -30.35 18.98
N PRO A 305 -2.48 -30.31 20.28
CA PRO A 305 -3.42 -30.60 21.37
C PRO A 305 -4.62 -29.64 21.43
N ASP A 306 -4.46 -28.43 20.93
CA ASP A 306 -5.53 -27.42 20.86
C ASP A 306 -6.57 -27.70 19.76
N SER A 307 -6.31 -28.67 18.88
CA SER A 307 -7.18 -29.07 17.78
C SER A 307 -8.33 -29.99 18.23
N ASN A 308 -8.72 -30.00 19.50
CA ASN A 308 -9.53 -31.07 20.12
C ASN A 308 -11.07 -30.87 20.10
N SER A 309 -11.58 -29.97 19.27
CA SER A 309 -13.00 -29.59 19.26
C SER A 309 -13.44 -29.09 17.88
N ILE A 310 -14.70 -29.35 17.51
CA ILE A 310 -15.33 -28.82 16.28
C ILE A 310 -15.56 -27.30 16.31
N TRP A 311 -15.39 -26.67 17.48
CA TRP A 311 -15.58 -25.22 17.68
C TRP A 311 -14.28 -24.42 17.55
N ARG A 312 -13.19 -25.08 17.11
CA ARG A 312 -11.90 -24.43 16.87
C ARG A 312 -11.77 -24.15 15.39
N ASN A 313 -11.45 -22.90 15.07
CA ASN A 313 -11.19 -22.49 13.70
C ASN A 313 -9.67 -22.47 13.52
N ILE A 314 -9.19 -23.23 12.53
CA ILE A 314 -7.77 -23.35 12.20
C ILE A 314 -7.61 -23.21 10.71
N LYS A 315 -6.52 -22.55 10.30
CA LYS A 315 -6.00 -22.58 8.94
C LYS A 315 -4.59 -23.12 8.97
N MET A 316 -4.27 -23.94 7.98
CA MET A 316 -2.94 -24.50 7.81
C MET A 316 -2.39 -24.09 6.46
N GLU A 317 -1.12 -23.77 6.43
CA GLU A 317 -0.41 -23.45 5.20
C GLU A 317 1.02 -24.00 5.25
N VAL A 318 1.49 -24.56 4.13
CA VAL A 318 2.89 -24.90 3.98
C VAL A 318 3.62 -23.66 3.45
N VAL A 319 4.63 -23.21 4.19
CA VAL A 319 5.50 -22.10 3.79
C VAL A 319 6.93 -22.61 3.77
N ALA A 320 7.50 -22.70 2.57
CA ALA A 320 8.81 -23.32 2.35
C ALA A 320 8.91 -24.72 3.02
N ASN A 321 9.75 -24.87 4.05
CA ASN A 321 9.96 -26.13 4.78
C ASN A 321 9.24 -26.17 6.13
N GLU A 322 8.17 -25.41 6.28
CA GLU A 322 7.42 -25.29 7.52
C GLU A 322 5.92 -25.44 7.28
N LEU A 323 5.21 -26.10 8.20
CA LEU A 323 3.75 -26.06 8.27
C LEU A 323 3.35 -25.05 9.34
N ILE A 324 2.66 -24.00 8.91
CA ILE A 324 2.13 -22.95 9.77
C ILE A 324 0.67 -23.26 10.07
N VAL A 325 0.30 -23.24 11.34
CA VAL A 325 -1.06 -23.52 11.81
C VAL A 325 -1.56 -22.30 12.58
N SER A 326 -2.49 -21.55 11.98
CA SER A 326 -3.06 -20.33 12.53
C SER A 326 -4.45 -20.57 13.10
N PHE A 327 -4.68 -20.07 14.31
CA PHE A 327 -5.99 -20.09 14.97
C PHE A 327 -6.65 -18.70 14.88
N ASP A 328 -7.98 -18.67 14.97
CA ASP A 328 -8.77 -17.42 14.99
C ASP A 328 -8.41 -16.45 16.12
N ASN A 329 -7.98 -16.99 17.26
CA ASN A 329 -7.48 -16.24 18.40
C ASN A 329 -6.02 -15.75 18.23
N SER A 330 -5.42 -15.90 17.04
CA SER A 330 -4.03 -15.56 16.71
C SER A 330 -2.97 -16.42 17.41
N ASN A 331 -3.34 -17.58 17.98
CA ASN A 331 -2.35 -18.60 18.31
C ASN A 331 -1.74 -19.15 17.03
N THR A 332 -0.44 -19.43 17.03
CA THR A 332 0.25 -19.99 15.87
C THR A 332 1.19 -21.11 16.29
N TYR A 333 1.07 -22.26 15.64
CA TYR A 333 2.00 -23.38 15.77
C TYR A 333 2.81 -23.49 14.50
N VAL A 334 4.12 -23.74 14.64
CA VAL A 334 5.04 -23.90 13.52
C VAL A 334 5.70 -25.27 13.63
N PHE A 335 5.58 -26.09 12.59
CA PHE A 335 6.21 -27.41 12.49
C PHE A 335 7.26 -27.41 11.39
N GLY A 336 8.39 -28.07 11.62
CA GLY A 336 9.33 -28.39 10.54
C GLY A 336 8.85 -29.61 9.76
N ILE A 337 8.99 -29.59 8.44
CA ILE A 337 8.55 -30.68 7.55
C ILE A 337 9.67 -31.28 6.70
N ASP A 338 10.92 -30.93 6.99
CA ASP A 338 12.12 -31.37 6.26
C ASP A 338 12.49 -32.84 6.49
N GLN A 339 12.00 -33.47 7.56
CA GLN A 339 12.31 -34.87 7.91
C GLN A 339 11.12 -35.57 8.58
N ILE A 340 10.12 -35.99 7.78
CA ILE A 340 8.97 -36.76 8.26
C ILE A 340 9.16 -38.24 7.91
N GLU A 341 9.52 -39.06 8.89
CA GLU A 341 9.76 -40.49 8.72
C GLU A 341 8.45 -41.32 8.86
N PRO A 342 8.29 -42.41 8.08
CA PRO A 342 7.11 -43.26 8.19
C PRO A 342 6.93 -43.83 9.60
N GLY A 343 5.71 -43.77 10.12
CA GLY A 343 5.32 -44.30 11.42
C GLY A 343 5.71 -43.42 12.61
N GLN A 344 6.29 -42.23 12.40
CA GLN A 344 6.45 -41.26 13.47
C GLN A 344 5.09 -40.80 14.00
N THR A 345 4.98 -40.66 15.32
CA THR A 345 3.74 -40.25 15.98
C THR A 345 3.99 -39.05 16.91
N LEU A 346 3.09 -38.07 16.84
CA LEU A 346 3.00 -36.92 17.75
C LEU A 346 4.29 -36.09 17.81
N ILE A 347 4.81 -35.70 16.64
CA ILE A 347 5.94 -34.78 16.53
C ILE A 347 5.48 -33.39 17.01
N PRO A 348 6.13 -32.77 18.01
CA PRO A 348 5.72 -31.48 18.56
C PRO A 348 6.06 -30.32 17.61
N ALA A 349 5.35 -29.21 17.76
CA ALA A 349 5.70 -27.96 17.08
C ALA A 349 7.07 -27.47 17.55
N LYS A 350 7.87 -26.93 16.62
CA LYS A 350 9.15 -26.29 16.95
C LYS A 350 8.94 -24.94 17.65
N GLN A 351 7.82 -24.28 17.38
CA GLN A 351 7.44 -23.01 18.00
C GLN A 351 5.93 -22.95 18.24
N ILE A 352 5.54 -22.36 19.37
CA ILE A 352 4.16 -22.09 19.75
C ILE A 352 4.08 -20.63 20.19
N ILE A 353 3.19 -19.87 19.56
CA ILE A 353 3.08 -18.42 19.71
C ILE A 353 1.65 -18.12 20.18
N ASN A 354 1.52 -17.52 21.37
CA ASN A 354 0.21 -17.27 21.99
C ASN A 354 -0.53 -16.05 21.43
N ASN A 355 0.14 -15.23 20.62
CA ASN A 355 -0.46 -14.12 19.89
C ASN A 355 0.48 -13.61 18.80
N SER A 356 0.36 -14.15 17.59
CA SER A 356 1.14 -13.69 16.44
C SER A 356 0.60 -12.40 15.81
N GLN A 357 -0.56 -11.91 16.28
CA GLN A 357 -1.36 -10.84 15.65
C GLN A 357 -1.83 -11.17 14.22
N ARG A 358 -1.61 -12.40 13.75
CA ARG A 358 -1.94 -12.88 12.40
C ARG A 358 -2.91 -14.05 12.51
N ARG A 359 -3.90 -14.06 11.62
CA ARG A 359 -4.99 -15.05 11.65
C ARG A 359 -4.85 -16.13 10.58
N ASN A 360 -4.06 -15.86 9.55
CA ASN A 360 -3.77 -16.80 8.48
C ASN A 360 -2.43 -16.47 7.82
N VAL A 361 -1.95 -17.43 7.04
CA VAL A 361 -0.76 -17.35 6.19
C VAL A 361 -1.09 -18.08 4.88
N PHE A 362 -0.57 -17.60 3.76
CA PHE A 362 -0.71 -18.23 2.44
C PHE A 362 0.58 -18.05 1.64
N GLU A 363 1.12 -19.10 1.04
CA GLU A 363 2.25 -19.02 0.10
C GLU A 363 1.73 -19.14 -1.34
N ALA A 364 1.87 -18.07 -2.12
CA ALA A 364 1.54 -18.10 -3.53
C ALA A 364 2.53 -18.95 -4.34
N GLN A 365 2.15 -19.37 -5.55
CA GLN A 365 2.99 -20.25 -6.40
C GLN A 365 4.39 -19.68 -6.72
N ASN A 366 4.57 -18.36 -6.69
CA ASN A 366 5.87 -17.72 -6.86
C ASN A 366 6.75 -17.71 -5.59
N GLY A 367 6.22 -18.23 -4.47
CA GLY A 367 6.82 -18.27 -3.14
C GLY A 367 6.61 -17.00 -2.31
N THR A 368 5.89 -15.99 -2.82
CA THR A 368 5.51 -14.82 -2.01
C THR A 368 4.53 -15.25 -0.93
N VAL A 369 4.73 -14.76 0.30
CA VAL A 369 3.89 -15.14 1.44
C VAL A 369 3.02 -13.97 1.86
N PHE A 370 1.73 -14.23 2.05
CA PHE A 370 0.74 -13.26 2.50
C PHE A 370 0.25 -13.63 3.91
N THR A 371 0.06 -12.64 4.78
CA THR A 371 -0.54 -12.86 6.10
C THR A 371 -1.62 -11.82 6.39
N GLY A 372 -2.77 -12.27 6.91
CA GLY A 372 -3.85 -11.40 7.36
C GLY A 372 -3.74 -11.11 8.86
N THR A 373 -3.72 -9.82 9.22
CA THR A 373 -3.60 -9.39 10.63
C THR A 373 -4.97 -9.29 11.32
N SER A 374 -4.97 -9.35 12.65
CA SER A 374 -6.14 -9.11 13.50
C SER A 374 -6.76 -7.71 13.33
N GLN A 375 -5.98 -6.74 12.84
CA GLN A 375 -6.40 -5.37 12.59
C GLN A 375 -6.89 -5.11 11.16
N GLY A 376 -6.90 -6.14 10.29
CA GLY A 376 -7.36 -6.00 8.92
C GLY A 376 -6.34 -5.51 7.90
N LYS A 377 -5.07 -5.40 8.28
CA LYS A 377 -3.97 -5.27 7.31
C LYS A 377 -3.63 -6.62 6.68
N VAL A 378 -3.15 -6.59 5.45
CA VAL A 378 -2.47 -7.71 4.80
C VAL A 378 -1.00 -7.38 4.66
N GLU A 379 -0.15 -8.31 5.05
CA GLU A 379 1.31 -8.19 4.97
C GLU A 379 1.84 -9.14 3.90
N LEU A 380 2.80 -8.67 3.11
CA LEU A 380 3.45 -9.44 2.05
C LEU A 380 4.95 -9.59 2.38
N PHE A 381 5.45 -10.82 2.37
CA PHE A 381 6.84 -11.19 2.56
C PHE A 381 7.40 -11.80 1.26
N ASN A 382 8.65 -11.47 0.90
CA ASN A 382 9.26 -12.14 -0.23
C ASN A 382 9.52 -13.62 0.12
N LYS A 383 9.79 -14.40 -0.91
CA LYS A 383 10.07 -15.83 -0.78
C LYS A 383 11.19 -16.10 0.23
N GLY A 384 10.85 -16.85 1.28
CA GLY A 384 11.77 -17.25 2.35
C GLY A 384 12.00 -16.20 3.45
N ASP A 385 11.37 -15.04 3.38
CA ASP A 385 11.56 -13.97 4.38
C ASP A 385 10.70 -14.14 5.63
N LEU A 386 9.55 -14.82 5.56
CA LEU A 386 8.69 -14.98 6.73
C LEU A 386 9.38 -15.88 7.77
N GLN A 387 9.64 -15.33 8.96
CA GLN A 387 10.25 -16.07 10.07
C GLN A 387 9.52 -15.77 11.37
N PHE A 388 9.43 -16.78 12.23
CA PHE A 388 8.82 -16.69 13.54
C PHE A 388 9.85 -16.79 14.67
N ASN A 389 9.58 -16.07 15.77
CA ASN A 389 10.28 -16.17 17.05
C ASN A 389 9.26 -16.27 18.20
N GLU A 390 9.75 -16.32 19.44
CA GLU A 390 8.92 -16.42 20.65
C GLU A 390 7.93 -15.25 20.89
N HIS A 391 8.09 -14.14 20.16
CA HIS A 391 7.27 -12.94 20.24
C HIS A 391 6.35 -12.73 19.02
N GLY A 392 6.36 -13.62 18.03
CA GLY A 392 5.57 -13.50 16.81
C GLY A 392 6.41 -13.55 15.53
N VAL A 393 6.05 -12.74 14.53
CA VAL A 393 6.83 -12.62 13.29
C VAL A 393 8.07 -11.77 13.55
N ALA A 394 9.23 -12.32 13.23
CA ALA A 394 10.55 -11.73 13.48
C ALA A 394 11.02 -10.79 12.36
N THR A 395 10.41 -10.89 11.17
CA THR A 395 10.79 -10.14 9.98
C THR A 395 9.79 -9.02 9.66
N THR A 396 10.29 -7.95 9.03
CA THR A 396 9.43 -6.85 8.57
C THR A 396 8.85 -7.23 7.20
N PRO A 397 7.55 -7.00 6.95
CA PRO A 397 6.98 -7.25 5.64
C PRO A 397 7.59 -6.33 4.58
N ALA A 398 7.69 -6.84 3.35
CA ALA A 398 8.11 -6.07 2.19
C ALA A 398 7.05 -5.02 1.81
N TYR A 399 5.77 -5.39 1.93
CA TYR A 399 4.64 -4.49 1.70
C TYR A 399 3.53 -4.71 2.73
N GLU A 400 2.81 -3.64 3.06
CA GLU A 400 1.57 -3.70 3.84
C GLU A 400 0.43 -3.09 3.03
N PHE A 401 -0.69 -3.80 2.96
CA PHE A 401 -1.93 -3.33 2.36
C PHE A 401 -2.96 -3.08 3.44
N ASN A 402 -3.57 -1.91 3.41
CA ASN A 402 -4.63 -1.52 4.33
C ASN A 402 -5.82 -0.84 3.65
N THR A 403 -5.75 -0.56 2.35
CA THR A 403 -6.81 0.04 1.56
C THR A 403 -6.89 -0.60 0.19
N TYR A 404 -8.06 -0.49 -0.44
CA TYR A 404 -8.32 -0.85 -1.84
C TYR A 404 -9.44 0.07 -2.37
N PHE A 405 -9.61 0.13 -3.70
CA PHE A 405 -10.72 0.87 -4.29
C PHE A 405 -11.95 -0.02 -4.45
N ASN A 406 -13.02 0.30 -3.72
CA ASN A 406 -14.27 -0.44 -3.83
C ASN A 406 -15.07 0.06 -5.03
N ALA A 407 -15.16 -0.79 -6.07
CA ALA A 407 -15.82 -0.45 -7.33
C ALA A 407 -17.31 -0.12 -7.19
N THR A 408 -17.99 -0.73 -6.23
CA THR A 408 -19.44 -0.55 -6.01
C THR A 408 -19.74 0.76 -5.28
N LEU A 409 -18.87 1.16 -4.35
CA LEU A 409 -19.01 2.39 -3.58
C LEU A 409 -18.31 3.59 -4.22
N ASP A 410 -17.55 3.36 -5.29
CA ASP A 410 -16.76 4.36 -6.02
C ASP A 410 -15.83 5.17 -5.09
N LYS A 411 -15.16 4.46 -4.16
CA LYS A 411 -14.25 5.08 -3.19
C LYS A 411 -13.22 4.11 -2.65
N GLU A 412 -12.11 4.68 -2.15
CA GLU A 412 -11.14 3.94 -1.37
C GLU A 412 -11.72 3.53 0.00
N VAL A 413 -11.50 2.27 0.40
CA VAL A 413 -12.01 1.69 1.64
C VAL A 413 -10.89 0.90 2.32
N THR A 414 -10.90 0.90 3.66
CA THR A 414 -9.97 0.10 4.46
C THR A 414 -10.32 -1.38 4.41
N THR A 415 -9.30 -2.23 4.30
CA THR A 415 -9.43 -3.69 4.40
C THR A 415 -9.85 -4.10 5.82
N LYS A 416 -10.53 -5.25 5.93
CA LYS A 416 -10.98 -5.79 7.22
C LYS A 416 -10.20 -7.05 7.58
N ALA A 417 -10.28 -7.45 8.84
CA ALA A 417 -9.61 -8.65 9.30
C ALA A 417 -10.10 -9.86 8.50
N SER A 418 -9.16 -10.55 7.84
CA SER A 418 -9.46 -11.70 7.00
C SER A 418 -9.28 -13.00 7.76
N TRP A 419 -10.22 -13.95 7.60
CA TRP A 419 -10.10 -15.28 8.23
C TRP A 419 -9.30 -16.21 7.34
N ASP A 420 -9.49 -16.13 6.04
CA ASP A 420 -8.78 -16.92 5.05
C ASP A 420 -8.42 -16.08 3.83
N LEU A 421 -7.31 -16.38 3.18
CA LEU A 421 -6.88 -15.67 1.98
C LEU A 421 -6.19 -16.61 1.00
N ALA A 422 -6.29 -16.27 -0.28
CA ALA A 422 -5.61 -16.97 -1.36
C ALA A 422 -5.17 -15.93 -2.39
N ALA A 423 -4.03 -16.18 -3.04
CA ALA A 423 -3.46 -15.26 -4.01
C ALA A 423 -2.99 -16.01 -5.26
N ASN A 424 -3.19 -15.40 -6.43
CA ASN A 424 -2.44 -15.73 -7.64
C ASN A 424 -1.47 -14.57 -7.94
N THR A 425 -0.93 -14.49 -9.16
CA THR A 425 0.03 -13.45 -9.54
C THR A 425 -0.51 -12.03 -9.37
N ASP A 426 -1.79 -11.82 -9.72
CA ASP A 426 -2.37 -10.48 -9.92
C ASP A 426 -3.62 -10.23 -9.06
N THR A 427 -4.11 -11.22 -8.32
CA THR A 427 -5.35 -11.12 -7.55
C THR A 427 -5.15 -11.71 -6.15
N LEU A 428 -5.61 -10.96 -5.16
CA LEU A 428 -5.73 -11.40 -3.78
C LEU A 428 -7.22 -11.59 -3.42
N ALA A 429 -7.58 -12.81 -3.05
CA ALA A 429 -8.88 -13.14 -2.48
C ALA A 429 -8.80 -13.13 -0.95
N MET A 430 -9.70 -12.41 -0.30
CA MET A 430 -9.76 -12.30 1.16
C MET A 430 -11.17 -12.58 1.66
N LEU A 431 -11.29 -13.54 2.58
CA LEU A 431 -12.54 -13.80 3.28
C LEU A 431 -12.70 -12.79 4.42
N GLN A 432 -13.65 -11.86 4.29
CA GLN A 432 -13.91 -10.75 5.21
C GLN A 432 -15.42 -10.55 5.40
N ASP A 433 -15.91 -10.44 6.64
CA ASP A 433 -17.33 -10.16 6.97
C ASP A 433 -18.36 -11.03 6.22
N ASN A 434 -18.15 -12.35 6.15
CA ASN A 434 -19.00 -13.28 5.37
C ASN A 434 -19.10 -12.95 3.87
N THR A 435 -18.08 -12.30 3.32
CA THR A 435 -17.92 -12.03 1.88
C THR A 435 -16.52 -12.42 1.42
N ILE A 436 -16.33 -12.55 0.11
CA ILE A 436 -14.99 -12.70 -0.48
C ILE A 436 -14.64 -11.42 -1.22
N LEU A 437 -13.64 -10.68 -0.74
CA LEU A 437 -13.07 -9.56 -1.47
C LEU A 437 -12.04 -10.09 -2.47
N LEU A 438 -12.29 -9.89 -3.76
CA LEU A 438 -11.29 -10.05 -4.82
C LEU A 438 -10.68 -8.68 -5.10
N ALA A 439 -9.39 -8.50 -4.83
CA ALA A 439 -8.68 -7.25 -5.08
C ALA A 439 -7.50 -7.49 -6.02
N ASP A 440 -7.37 -6.63 -7.03
CA ASP A 440 -6.24 -6.66 -7.94
C ASP A 440 -4.96 -6.24 -7.20
N MET A 441 -3.84 -6.90 -7.47
CA MET A 441 -2.52 -6.53 -6.95
C MET A 441 -1.78 -5.77 -8.03
N GLU A 442 -1.64 -4.46 -7.83
CA GLU A 442 -1.00 -3.58 -8.79
C GLU A 442 0.40 -3.19 -8.30
N SER A 443 1.27 -2.80 -9.24
CA SER A 443 2.61 -2.35 -8.91
C SER A 443 3.10 -1.23 -9.79
N LEU A 444 3.92 -0.35 -9.21
CA LEU A 444 4.70 0.65 -9.92
C LEU A 444 6.17 0.39 -9.75
N LYS A 445 6.96 0.73 -10.76
CA LYS A 445 8.42 0.74 -10.67
C LYS A 445 8.94 2.17 -10.72
N VAL A 446 9.72 2.54 -9.72
CA VAL A 446 10.32 3.86 -9.57
C VAL A 446 11.83 3.72 -9.77
N TYR A 447 12.34 4.29 -10.85
CA TYR A 447 13.76 4.28 -11.21
C TYR A 447 14.40 5.59 -10.83
N VAL A 448 15.58 5.53 -10.20
CA VAL A 448 16.43 6.70 -9.96
C VAL A 448 17.56 6.68 -10.97
N ASN A 449 17.71 7.77 -11.70
CA ASN A 449 18.73 7.95 -12.73
C ASN A 449 19.78 8.94 -12.23
N ASN A 450 21.06 8.62 -12.47
CA ASN A 450 22.20 9.47 -12.09
C ASN A 450 22.47 10.61 -13.09
N ALA A 451 21.44 11.02 -13.84
CA ALA A 451 21.47 12.13 -14.77
C ALA A 451 20.30 13.07 -14.42
N PRO A 452 20.45 14.39 -14.62
CA PRO A 452 19.34 15.32 -14.45
C PRO A 452 18.26 15.07 -15.51
N ALA A 453 17.04 15.52 -15.24
CA ALA A 453 16.01 15.62 -16.27
C ALA A 453 16.43 16.68 -17.29
N TRP A 454 16.09 16.46 -18.56
CA TRP A 454 16.51 17.34 -19.66
C TRP A 454 15.49 18.45 -19.89
N ASP A 455 14.22 18.18 -19.54
CA ASP A 455 13.13 19.12 -19.70
C ASP A 455 13.07 20.08 -18.51
N PRO A 456 12.78 21.38 -18.77
CA PRO A 456 12.57 22.34 -17.70
C PRO A 456 11.34 21.99 -16.88
N VAL A 457 11.39 22.30 -15.58
CA VAL A 457 10.23 22.22 -14.69
C VAL A 457 9.15 23.19 -15.19
N PRO A 458 7.91 22.73 -15.46
CA PRO A 458 6.87 23.59 -16.01
C PRO A 458 6.31 24.56 -14.97
N GLU A 459 5.89 25.75 -15.41
CA GLU A 459 5.05 26.63 -14.60
C GLU A 459 3.59 26.16 -14.70
N LEU A 460 2.93 25.95 -13.56
CA LEU A 460 1.53 25.55 -13.48
C LEU A 460 0.66 26.82 -13.42
N ASP A 461 0.05 27.19 -14.54
CA ASP A 461 -0.81 28.37 -14.62
C ASP A 461 -2.18 28.12 -13.99
N LEU A 462 -2.33 28.51 -12.72
CA LEU A 462 -3.59 28.38 -11.97
C LEU A 462 -4.70 29.32 -12.46
N ASN A 463 -4.40 30.26 -13.38
CA ASN A 463 -5.38 31.19 -13.95
C ASN A 463 -5.85 30.77 -15.35
N ALA A 464 -5.36 29.65 -15.88
CA ALA A 464 -5.81 29.11 -17.14
C ALA A 464 -7.31 28.78 -17.10
N PHE A 465 -8.00 28.93 -18.24
CA PHE A 465 -9.47 28.85 -18.30
C PHE A 465 -10.02 27.47 -17.94
N GLU A 466 -9.24 26.42 -18.20
CA GLU A 466 -9.52 25.03 -17.92
C GLU A 466 -9.36 24.66 -16.43
N VAL A 467 -8.73 25.49 -15.61
CA VAL A 467 -8.49 25.19 -14.19
C VAL A 467 -9.76 25.44 -13.38
N GLU A 468 -10.24 24.40 -12.69
CA GLU A 468 -11.38 24.54 -11.77
C GLU A 468 -10.90 25.08 -10.42
N ARG A 469 -11.37 26.26 -10.03
CA ARG A 469 -11.07 26.89 -8.75
C ARG A 469 -12.24 26.79 -7.77
N LYS A 470 -11.96 26.37 -6.53
CA LYS A 470 -12.94 26.29 -5.44
C LYS A 470 -12.39 26.92 -4.17
N GLN A 471 -13.11 27.88 -3.60
CA GLN A 471 -12.83 28.43 -2.27
C GLN A 471 -13.24 27.41 -1.19
N LEU A 472 -12.44 27.32 -0.14
CA LEU A 472 -12.60 26.40 0.99
C LEU A 472 -12.99 27.19 2.24
N LEU A 473 -13.68 26.54 3.18
CA LEU A 473 -13.98 27.07 4.51
C LEU A 473 -14.72 28.42 4.44
N THR A 474 -15.61 28.60 3.47
CA THR A 474 -16.32 29.88 3.30
C THR A 474 -17.38 30.07 4.40
N ASN A 475 -17.91 31.28 4.53
CA ASN A 475 -18.95 31.56 5.53
C ASN A 475 -20.28 30.85 5.22
N GLU A 476 -20.50 30.53 3.95
CA GLU A 476 -21.70 29.88 3.41
C GLU A 476 -21.60 28.35 3.42
N GLU A 477 -20.41 27.81 3.69
CA GLU A 477 -20.20 26.37 3.72
C GLU A 477 -20.95 25.73 4.89
N SER A 478 -21.70 24.67 4.62
CA SER A 478 -22.54 24.03 5.64
C SER A 478 -21.69 23.26 6.67
N TRP A 479 -22.26 23.08 7.86
CA TRP A 479 -21.62 22.30 8.93
C TRP A 479 -21.32 20.85 8.48
N GLU A 480 -22.22 20.24 7.70
CA GLU A 480 -22.02 18.90 7.15
C GLU A 480 -20.84 18.88 6.17
N SER A 481 -20.71 19.89 5.29
CA SER A 481 -19.56 19.97 4.38
C SER A 481 -18.26 20.16 5.15
N LEU A 482 -18.22 21.09 6.11
CA LEU A 482 -17.04 21.34 6.95
C LEU A 482 -16.56 20.06 7.65
N THR A 483 -17.49 19.28 8.22
CA THR A 483 -17.13 18.10 9.03
C THR A 483 -16.87 16.83 8.22
N GLN A 484 -17.31 16.76 6.96
CA GLN A 484 -17.14 15.58 6.10
C GLN A 484 -16.01 15.71 5.08
N ASN A 485 -15.78 16.92 4.56
CA ASN A 485 -14.94 17.11 3.37
C ASN A 485 -13.54 17.66 3.67
N HIS A 486 -13.22 17.97 4.93
CA HIS A 486 -11.96 18.59 5.32
C HIS A 486 -11.19 17.74 6.32
N GLU A 487 -10.12 17.12 5.82
CA GLU A 487 -9.04 16.53 6.63
C GLU A 487 -7.71 16.98 6.03
N VAL A 488 -6.82 17.52 6.85
CA VAL A 488 -5.51 18.01 6.40
C VAL A 488 -4.44 17.68 7.43
N ARG A 489 -3.22 17.35 6.99
CA ARG A 489 -2.09 17.23 7.92
C ARG A 489 -1.51 18.61 8.20
N VAL A 490 -1.17 18.90 9.45
CA VAL A 490 -0.61 20.21 9.83
C VAL A 490 0.72 20.53 9.12
N ASN A 491 1.48 19.51 8.71
CA ASN A 491 2.69 19.67 7.89
C ASN A 491 2.43 19.60 6.37
N ARG A 492 1.17 19.68 5.94
CA ARG A 492 0.69 19.64 4.55
C ARG A 492 -0.40 20.68 4.30
N LEU A 493 -0.30 21.84 4.96
CA LEU A 493 -1.25 22.95 4.74
C LEU A 493 -1.19 23.46 3.30
N LEU A 494 -0.04 23.34 2.63
CA LEU A 494 0.11 23.49 1.19
C LEU A 494 0.45 22.11 0.63
N SER A 495 -0.48 21.53 -0.13
CA SER A 495 -0.33 20.17 -0.65
C SER A 495 -1.01 20.00 -2.00
N GLY A 496 -0.86 18.80 -2.56
CA GLY A 496 -1.64 18.40 -3.72
C GLY A 496 -2.11 16.96 -3.63
N LYS A 497 -2.92 16.57 -4.61
CA LYS A 497 -3.36 15.20 -4.78
C LYS A 497 -3.34 14.83 -6.26
N GLN A 498 -2.63 13.76 -6.58
CA GLN A 498 -2.70 13.17 -7.91
C GLN A 498 -3.96 12.30 -8.02
N ARG A 499 -4.72 12.47 -9.09
CA ARG A 499 -5.73 11.51 -9.58
C ARG A 499 -5.25 10.90 -10.90
N LEU A 500 -5.98 9.94 -11.44
CA LEU A 500 -5.62 9.38 -12.75
C LEU A 500 -5.69 10.42 -13.87
N ASP A 501 -6.59 11.40 -13.74
CA ASP A 501 -6.95 12.35 -14.80
C ASP A 501 -6.69 13.82 -14.43
N SER A 502 -6.30 14.11 -13.19
CA SER A 502 -6.04 15.49 -12.75
C SER A 502 -5.02 15.60 -11.63
N LEU A 503 -4.41 16.78 -11.52
CA LEU A 503 -3.63 17.22 -10.36
C LEU A 503 -4.46 18.24 -9.59
N GLU A 504 -4.73 17.95 -8.32
CA GLU A 504 -5.34 18.92 -7.41
C GLU A 504 -4.26 19.61 -6.59
N ILE A 505 -4.31 20.94 -6.50
CA ILE A 505 -3.47 21.77 -5.63
C ILE A 505 -4.38 22.38 -4.56
N ILE A 506 -3.98 22.29 -3.29
CA ILE A 506 -4.81 22.66 -2.14
C ILE A 506 -4.01 23.54 -1.18
N SER A 507 -4.58 24.69 -0.85
CA SER A 507 -4.08 25.61 0.16
C SER A 507 -5.06 25.69 1.33
N TYR A 508 -4.63 25.23 2.50
CA TYR A 508 -5.21 25.55 3.81
C TYR A 508 -4.43 26.66 4.53
N ALA A 509 -3.46 27.28 3.86
CA ALA A 509 -2.80 28.46 4.40
C ALA A 509 -3.80 29.63 4.47
N ALA A 510 -3.68 30.44 5.51
CA ALA A 510 -4.60 31.54 5.76
C ALA A 510 -4.17 32.85 5.07
N GLN A 511 -2.99 32.88 4.47
CA GLN A 511 -2.50 33.99 3.67
C GLN A 511 -2.01 33.50 2.31
N ARG A 512 -1.88 34.45 1.39
CA ARG A 512 -1.35 34.25 0.04
C ARG A 512 0.13 33.86 0.12
N THR A 513 0.54 32.98 -0.78
CA THR A 513 1.89 32.39 -0.84
C THR A 513 2.46 32.52 -2.24
N PHE A 514 3.79 32.59 -2.34
CA PHE A 514 4.48 32.93 -3.59
C PHE A 514 5.66 31.98 -3.86
N ASP A 515 6.10 31.94 -5.12
CA ASP A 515 7.30 31.23 -5.56
C ASP A 515 7.36 29.78 -5.03
N LEU A 516 6.33 29.00 -5.35
CA LEU A 516 6.17 27.65 -4.82
C LEU A 516 6.72 26.61 -5.80
N ASP A 517 7.52 25.67 -5.29
CA ASP A 517 7.83 24.42 -5.97
C ASP A 517 6.77 23.38 -5.61
N VAL A 518 6.20 22.72 -6.63
CA VAL A 518 5.29 21.58 -6.46
C VAL A 518 6.13 20.32 -6.51
N GLU A 519 6.25 19.64 -5.37
CA GLU A 519 7.09 18.48 -5.21
C GLU A 519 6.27 17.22 -4.91
N ALA A 520 6.68 16.09 -5.47
CA ALA A 520 6.06 14.80 -5.22
C ALA A 520 7.07 13.76 -4.75
N ARG A 521 6.60 12.81 -3.94
CA ARG A 521 7.36 11.63 -3.54
C ARG A 521 6.50 10.39 -3.71
N PHE A 522 7.06 9.39 -4.39
CA PHE A 522 6.43 8.09 -4.58
C PHE A 522 6.77 7.16 -3.41
N GLY A 523 5.75 6.63 -2.75
CA GLY A 523 5.90 5.83 -1.53
C GLY A 523 6.48 6.63 -0.36
N LYS A 524 6.91 5.92 0.69
CA LYS A 524 7.37 6.57 1.96
C LYS A 524 8.82 7.04 1.94
N THR A 525 9.67 6.40 1.13
CA THR A 525 11.14 6.55 1.18
C THR A 525 11.75 7.01 -0.14
N GLY A 526 10.92 7.22 -1.18
CA GLY A 526 11.40 7.71 -2.47
C GLY A 526 12.01 9.12 -2.36
N PRO A 527 12.86 9.51 -3.32
CA PRO A 527 13.32 10.89 -3.44
C PRO A 527 12.15 11.83 -3.80
N TRP A 528 12.27 13.09 -3.39
CA TRP A 528 11.37 14.16 -3.84
C TRP A 528 11.74 14.59 -5.26
N VAL A 529 10.72 14.82 -6.08
CA VAL A 529 10.84 15.26 -7.47
C VAL A 529 10.01 16.52 -7.70
N LYS A 530 10.46 17.39 -8.58
CA LYS A 530 9.72 18.60 -8.97
C LYS A 530 8.73 18.26 -10.08
N LEU A 531 7.47 18.60 -9.86
CA LEU A 531 6.39 18.47 -10.85
C LEU A 531 6.16 19.77 -11.62
N GLY A 532 6.40 20.90 -10.98
CA GLY A 532 6.16 22.22 -11.53
C GLY A 532 6.44 23.32 -10.52
N SER A 533 6.22 24.57 -10.93
CA SER A 533 6.24 25.74 -10.05
C SER A 533 4.94 26.52 -10.13
N ILE A 534 4.55 27.18 -9.04
CA ILE A 534 3.39 28.07 -8.95
C ILE A 534 3.88 29.43 -8.46
N SER A 535 3.67 30.47 -9.27
CA SER A 535 4.07 31.84 -8.93
C SER A 535 3.30 32.39 -7.72
N GLU A 536 2.02 32.06 -7.60
CA GLU A 536 1.15 32.59 -6.55
C GLU A 536 0.00 31.63 -6.25
N LEU A 537 -0.26 31.41 -4.96
CA LEU A 537 -1.36 30.57 -4.48
C LEU A 537 -2.17 31.28 -3.41
N GLU A 538 -3.48 31.26 -3.59
CA GLU A 538 -4.43 31.96 -2.73
C GLU A 538 -4.73 31.18 -1.44
N PRO A 539 -5.10 31.89 -0.35
CA PRO A 539 -5.49 31.23 0.89
C PRO A 539 -6.77 30.42 0.72
N PHE A 540 -6.92 29.35 1.50
CA PHE A 540 -8.13 28.53 1.58
C PHE A 540 -8.76 28.23 0.22
N THR A 541 -7.98 27.74 -0.74
CA THR A 541 -8.43 27.51 -2.11
C THR A 541 -7.90 26.16 -2.62
N SER A 542 -8.71 25.46 -3.40
CA SER A 542 -8.27 24.31 -4.19
C SER A 542 -8.39 24.59 -5.69
N PHE A 543 -7.45 24.06 -6.46
CA PHE A 543 -7.38 24.13 -7.91
C PHE A 543 -7.30 22.72 -8.47
N LYS A 544 -8.08 22.41 -9.51
CA LYS A 544 -7.98 21.16 -10.26
C LYS A 544 -7.45 21.47 -11.65
N LEU A 545 -6.31 20.86 -11.99
CA LEU A 545 -5.62 21.02 -13.26
C LEU A 545 -5.74 19.74 -14.08
N ASP A 546 -5.90 19.89 -15.40
CA ASP A 546 -5.85 18.79 -16.39
C ASP A 546 -4.39 18.38 -16.69
N GLN A 547 -3.57 18.29 -15.65
CA GLN A 547 -2.19 17.83 -15.70
C GLN A 547 -2.07 16.56 -14.87
N THR A 548 -1.33 15.57 -15.38
CA THR A 548 -1.16 14.29 -14.69
C THR A 548 0.28 13.84 -14.73
N LEU A 549 0.65 13.00 -13.77
CA LEU A 549 1.92 12.30 -13.84
C LEU A 549 1.90 11.35 -15.03
N GLU A 550 2.84 11.56 -15.93
CA GLU A 550 3.02 10.75 -17.11
C GLU A 550 3.98 9.58 -16.86
N ASP A 551 3.61 8.44 -17.43
CA ASP A 551 4.40 7.23 -17.45
C ASP A 551 5.65 7.41 -18.31
N ASN A 552 6.80 6.95 -17.82
CA ASN A 552 8.09 7.02 -18.49
C ASN A 552 8.63 8.45 -18.77
N VAL A 553 8.20 9.44 -17.98
CA VAL A 553 8.78 10.80 -17.96
C VAL A 553 9.85 10.92 -16.87
N TYR A 554 10.89 11.72 -17.15
CA TYR A 554 11.99 11.98 -16.22
C TYR A 554 11.70 13.24 -15.41
N TYR A 555 11.37 13.08 -14.13
CA TYR A 555 11.16 14.19 -13.21
C TYR A 555 12.47 14.54 -12.50
N PRO A 556 12.92 15.80 -12.49
CA PRO A 556 14.14 16.18 -11.77
C PRO A 556 13.95 16.01 -10.27
N THR A 557 14.97 15.52 -9.57
CA THR A 557 14.96 15.52 -8.10
C THR A 557 15.13 16.93 -7.56
N THR A 558 14.73 17.17 -6.32
CA THR A 558 14.85 18.51 -5.71
C THR A 558 16.30 19.00 -5.56
N ASN A 559 17.27 18.10 -5.58
CA ASN A 559 18.71 18.41 -5.55
C ASN A 559 19.33 18.59 -6.96
N ASP A 560 18.53 18.56 -8.02
CA ASP A 560 18.85 18.80 -9.43
C ASP A 560 19.95 17.92 -10.08
N GLY A 561 20.58 17.00 -9.34
CA GLY A 561 21.65 16.11 -9.85
C GLY A 561 21.17 14.76 -10.39
N GLN A 562 19.90 14.43 -10.20
CA GLN A 562 19.31 13.14 -10.55
C GLN A 562 17.90 13.33 -11.11
N SER A 563 17.35 12.28 -11.70
CA SER A 563 15.96 12.27 -12.14
C SER A 563 15.28 10.95 -11.81
N VAL A 564 13.98 10.98 -11.68
CA VAL A 564 13.16 9.81 -11.37
C VAL A 564 12.23 9.54 -12.53
N THR A 565 12.08 8.27 -12.87
CA THR A 565 11.10 7.80 -13.85
C THR A 565 10.19 6.79 -13.18
N VAL A 566 8.89 6.90 -13.43
CA VAL A 566 7.90 5.94 -12.93
C VAL A 566 7.31 5.17 -14.10
N MET A 567 7.19 3.86 -13.92
CA MET A 567 6.57 2.94 -14.87
C MET A 567 5.36 2.24 -14.24
N GLY A 568 4.32 2.05 -15.04
CA GLY A 568 3.06 1.40 -14.67
C GLY A 568 1.94 2.37 -14.33
N LEU A 569 2.13 3.68 -14.45
CA LEU A 569 1.11 4.69 -14.08
C LEU A 569 -0.14 4.59 -14.97
N LYS A 570 0.03 4.20 -16.24
CA LYS A 570 -1.07 4.05 -17.21
C LYS A 570 -1.91 2.80 -16.97
N ASP A 571 -1.36 1.81 -16.28
CA ASP A 571 -2.02 0.51 -16.06
C ASP A 571 -2.84 0.50 -14.76
N LEU A 572 -2.85 1.61 -14.02
CA LEU A 572 -3.51 1.68 -12.72
C LEU A 572 -5.02 1.75 -12.87
N SER A 573 -5.72 0.91 -12.12
CA SER A 573 -7.18 0.98 -12.05
C SER A 573 -7.68 2.18 -11.24
N TYR A 574 -6.87 2.65 -10.28
CA TYR A 574 -7.11 3.85 -9.49
C TYR A 574 -5.79 4.39 -8.92
N MET A 575 -5.78 5.65 -8.47
CA MET A 575 -4.63 6.26 -7.78
C MET A 575 -4.82 6.17 -6.26
N PRO A 576 -4.07 5.31 -5.53
CA PRO A 576 -4.17 5.22 -4.08
C PRO A 576 -3.79 6.53 -3.39
N SER A 577 -4.54 6.90 -2.36
CA SER A 577 -4.36 8.20 -1.68
C SER A 577 -3.01 8.35 -0.97
N ASN A 578 -2.37 7.22 -0.65
CA ASN A 578 -1.09 7.14 0.04
C ASN A 578 0.09 6.79 -0.87
N LEU A 579 -0.15 6.64 -2.19
CA LEU A 579 0.89 6.28 -3.14
C LEU A 579 1.85 7.44 -3.40
N ILE A 580 1.31 8.65 -3.46
CA ILE A 580 2.04 9.88 -3.81
C ILE A 580 1.79 10.92 -2.74
N ASP A 581 2.86 11.41 -2.13
CA ASP A 581 2.85 12.55 -1.22
C ASP A 581 3.23 13.79 -2.01
N ILE A 582 2.34 14.78 -2.10
CA ILE A 582 2.59 16.05 -2.79
C ILE A 582 2.62 17.18 -1.77
N ARG A 583 3.71 17.95 -1.78
CA ARG A 583 3.89 19.15 -0.96
C ARG A 583 4.21 20.35 -1.84
N LEU A 584 3.96 21.54 -1.31
CA LEU A 584 4.43 22.77 -1.92
C LEU A 584 5.42 23.44 -0.96
N THR A 585 6.58 23.81 -1.47
CA THR A 585 7.72 24.39 -0.73
C THR A 585 8.16 25.69 -1.38
N SER A 586 8.98 26.50 -0.69
CA SER A 586 9.57 27.70 -1.27
C SER A 586 10.89 28.05 -0.59
N ASP A 587 11.89 28.40 -1.39
CA ASP A 587 13.19 28.90 -0.90
C ASP A 587 13.18 30.42 -0.63
N THR A 588 12.17 31.14 -1.11
CA THR A 588 12.08 32.61 -1.00
C THR A 588 10.96 33.10 -0.09
N ASP A 589 9.84 32.37 0.01
CA ASP A 589 8.73 32.73 0.88
C ASP A 589 8.95 32.22 2.32
N THR A 590 9.43 33.14 3.17
CA THR A 590 9.69 32.84 4.59
C THR A 590 8.47 32.39 5.39
N PHE A 591 7.25 32.71 4.95
CA PHE A 591 6.05 32.21 5.60
C PHE A 591 5.82 30.74 5.24
N VAL A 592 5.96 30.39 3.96
CA VAL A 592 5.89 28.99 3.48
C VAL A 592 6.89 28.12 4.25
N GLN A 593 8.14 28.56 4.36
CA GLN A 593 9.20 27.85 5.11
C GLN A 593 8.83 27.54 6.56
N LYS A 594 8.00 28.37 7.21
CA LYS A 594 7.54 28.14 8.59
C LYS A 594 6.41 27.12 8.69
N ILE A 595 5.61 26.96 7.64
CA ILE A 595 4.43 26.08 7.65
C ILE A 595 4.65 24.78 6.88
N THR A 596 5.75 24.68 6.13
CA THR A 596 6.24 23.46 5.49
C THR A 596 7.24 22.73 6.38
N ASP A 597 7.37 21.42 6.22
CA ASP A 597 8.38 20.59 6.92
C ASP A 597 8.34 20.60 8.45
N LEU A 598 7.17 20.91 9.02
CA LEU A 598 6.87 20.70 10.43
C LEU A 598 7.03 19.21 10.80
N LYS A 599 7.76 18.92 11.90
CA LYS A 599 7.87 17.58 12.50
C LYS A 599 6.51 17.01 12.93
N PRO A 600 5.58 17.79 13.52
CA PRO A 600 4.21 17.34 13.76
C PRO A 600 3.49 16.86 12.50
N ASN A 601 2.95 15.64 12.50
CA ASN A 601 2.23 15.05 11.37
C ASN A 601 0.71 14.91 11.62
N TRP A 602 0.18 15.71 12.54
CA TRP A 602 -1.20 15.66 13.03
C TRP A 602 -2.21 15.76 11.90
N ARG A 603 -3.18 14.84 11.86
CA ARG A 603 -4.35 14.93 10.99
C ARG A 603 -5.40 15.78 11.68
N LEU A 604 -5.77 16.89 11.05
CA LEU A 604 -6.76 17.83 11.54
C LEU A 604 -8.07 17.61 10.79
N ARG A 605 -9.15 17.38 11.52
CA ARG A 605 -10.53 17.31 10.99
C ARG A 605 -11.43 18.16 11.86
N PHE A 606 -12.50 18.72 11.31
CA PHE A 606 -13.54 19.34 12.14
C PHE A 606 -14.50 18.28 12.68
N GLY A 607 -14.71 18.27 13.99
CA GLY A 607 -15.56 17.28 14.66
C GLY A 607 -17.06 17.51 14.38
N THR A 608 -17.83 16.42 14.34
CA THR A 608 -19.29 16.44 14.13
C THR A 608 -20.06 16.81 15.42
N TYR A 609 -19.54 17.77 16.18
CA TYR A 609 -20.16 18.21 17.43
C TYR A 609 -21.29 19.19 17.16
N SER A 610 -22.34 19.12 17.98
CA SER A 610 -23.49 20.01 17.90
C SER A 610 -24.12 20.21 19.28
N PRO A 611 -24.76 21.36 19.55
CA PRO A 611 -25.43 21.59 20.83
C PRO A 611 -26.52 20.56 21.11
N GLU A 612 -27.23 20.13 20.07
CA GLU A 612 -28.38 19.24 20.19
C GLU A 612 -28.01 17.82 20.62
N THR A 613 -26.83 17.35 20.21
CA THR A 613 -26.36 15.98 20.51
C THR A 613 -25.28 15.94 21.59
N HIS A 614 -24.49 16.99 21.73
CA HIS A 614 -23.29 17.00 22.57
C HIS A 614 -23.35 18.08 23.67
N GLY A 615 -24.42 18.87 23.75
CA GLY A 615 -24.65 19.85 24.82
C GLY A 615 -23.67 21.02 24.77
N ASN A 616 -22.54 20.88 25.46
CA ASN A 616 -21.51 21.90 25.66
C ASN A 616 -20.63 22.19 24.43
N TRP A 617 -21.12 21.86 23.24
CA TRP A 617 -20.40 21.99 21.99
C TRP A 617 -21.19 22.84 21.00
N GLY A 618 -20.51 23.76 20.35
CA GLY A 618 -21.01 24.50 19.19
C GLY A 618 -20.70 23.76 17.88
N ARG A 619 -21.54 23.99 16.86
CA ARG A 619 -21.25 23.57 15.49
C ARG A 619 -20.11 24.42 14.91
N ILE A 620 -19.14 23.79 14.25
CA ILE A 620 -18.10 24.53 13.52
C ILE A 620 -18.73 25.36 12.39
N THR A 621 -18.21 26.57 12.15
CA THR A 621 -18.58 27.46 11.02
C THR A 621 -17.32 27.91 10.29
N GLY A 622 -17.46 28.50 9.09
CA GLY A 622 -16.34 28.99 8.29
C GLY A 622 -15.30 29.82 9.07
N PRO A 623 -15.70 30.86 9.83
CA PRO A 623 -14.78 31.64 10.66
C PRO A 623 -13.98 30.80 11.65
N TYR A 624 -14.62 29.89 12.40
CA TYR A 624 -13.92 29.01 13.34
C TYR A 624 -12.99 28.03 12.63
N ALA A 625 -13.41 27.50 11.47
CA ALA A 625 -12.62 26.55 10.70
C ALA A 625 -11.31 27.19 10.20
N ARG A 626 -11.39 28.39 9.62
CA ARG A 626 -10.20 29.15 9.17
C ARG A 626 -9.28 29.52 10.33
N GLU A 627 -9.85 29.95 11.45
CA GLU A 627 -9.05 30.32 12.63
C GLU A 627 -8.36 29.10 13.26
N TRP A 628 -9.01 27.95 13.26
CA TRP A 628 -8.39 26.70 13.71
C TRP A 628 -7.14 26.34 12.91
N MET A 629 -7.14 26.54 11.58
CA MET A 629 -5.96 26.31 10.75
C MET A 629 -4.80 27.23 11.16
N ILE A 630 -5.09 28.49 11.49
CA ILE A 630 -4.11 29.45 12.00
C ILE A 630 -3.55 28.99 13.34
N MET A 631 -4.43 28.70 14.30
CA MET A 631 -4.03 28.32 15.66
C MET A 631 -3.22 27.02 15.67
N MET A 632 -3.64 26.01 14.91
CA MET A 632 -2.93 24.72 14.84
C MET A 632 -1.58 24.84 14.13
N ALA A 633 -1.45 25.68 13.10
CA ALA A 633 -0.17 25.96 12.47
C ALA A 633 0.81 26.64 13.42
N ASN A 634 0.37 27.69 14.15
CA ASN A 634 1.19 28.34 15.16
C ASN A 634 1.57 27.38 16.29
N PHE A 635 0.64 26.56 16.76
CA PHE A 635 0.91 25.60 17.83
C PHE A 635 1.90 24.51 17.38
N ALA A 636 1.73 23.97 16.16
CA ALA A 636 2.69 23.04 15.58
C ALA A 636 4.07 23.68 15.40
N TYR A 637 4.14 24.95 15.01
CA TYR A 637 5.40 25.69 14.90
C TYR A 637 6.12 25.84 16.24
N ILE A 638 5.39 26.16 17.33
CA ILE A 638 5.95 26.19 18.68
C ILE A 638 6.54 24.82 19.04
N MET A 639 5.78 23.74 18.82
CA MET A 639 6.22 22.37 19.11
C MET A 639 7.40 21.92 18.23
N ASN A 640 7.51 22.47 17.02
CA ASN A 640 8.61 22.20 16.09
C ASN A 640 9.87 23.00 16.41
N SER A 641 9.78 24.03 17.26
CA SER A 641 10.87 24.96 17.50
C SER A 641 12.07 24.33 18.22
N PRO A 642 13.32 24.75 17.90
CA PRO A 642 14.50 24.38 18.68
C PRO A 642 14.36 24.73 20.17
N GLU A 643 13.67 25.82 20.49
CA GLU A 643 13.39 26.26 21.86
C GLU A 643 12.55 25.23 22.61
N PHE A 644 11.50 24.70 21.98
CA PHE A 644 10.65 23.68 22.62
C PHE A 644 11.43 22.39 22.83
N GLU A 645 12.16 21.93 21.80
CA GLU A 645 12.98 20.72 21.88
C GLU A 645 14.04 20.84 23.00
N HIS A 646 14.72 21.99 23.07
CA HIS A 646 15.70 22.28 24.12
C HIS A 646 15.08 22.24 25.52
N ILE A 647 13.95 22.92 25.74
CA ILE A 647 13.27 22.89 27.03
C ILE A 647 12.79 21.48 27.35
N TRP A 648 12.20 20.77 26.39
CA TRP A 648 11.62 19.45 26.62
C TRP A 648 12.67 18.44 27.09
N PHE A 649 13.81 18.36 26.41
CA PHE A 649 14.87 17.41 26.77
C PHE A 649 15.74 17.85 27.94
N ASN A 650 15.59 19.08 28.42
CA ASN A 650 16.26 19.62 29.61
C ASN A 650 15.23 20.17 30.60
N TYR A 651 14.05 19.55 30.68
CA TYR A 651 12.90 20.15 31.34
C TYR A 651 13.19 20.45 32.81
N LYS A 652 13.80 19.50 33.53
CA LYS A 652 14.16 19.69 34.93
C LYS A 652 15.09 20.86 35.13
N GLU A 653 16.16 20.96 34.36
CA GLU A 653 17.17 22.01 34.49
C GLU A 653 16.65 23.39 34.08
N THR A 654 15.69 23.42 33.16
CA THR A 654 15.13 24.65 32.60
C THR A 654 13.84 25.05 33.30
N TRP A 655 12.70 24.58 32.81
CA TRP A 655 11.37 24.93 33.29
C TRP A 655 11.08 24.41 34.71
N GLY A 656 11.58 23.21 35.04
CA GLY A 656 11.52 22.58 36.36
C GLY A 656 12.50 23.16 37.40
N GLN A 657 13.30 24.16 37.01
CA GLN A 657 14.21 24.93 37.88
C GLN A 657 15.13 24.07 38.76
N GLY A 658 15.63 22.96 38.21
CA GLY A 658 16.51 21.98 38.84
C GLY A 658 15.83 21.05 39.85
N THR A 659 14.52 21.19 40.08
CA THR A 659 13.82 20.54 41.20
C THR A 659 12.63 19.68 40.80
N GLN A 660 12.04 19.91 39.63
CA GLN A 660 10.81 19.24 39.21
C GLN A 660 10.95 18.61 37.83
N GLU A 661 10.45 17.38 37.69
CA GLU A 661 10.31 16.70 36.39
C GLU A 661 8.94 16.97 35.78
N PHE A 662 8.81 16.74 34.49
CA PHE A 662 7.49 16.49 33.90
C PHE A 662 6.96 15.16 34.45
N TYR A 663 5.64 15.03 34.62
CA TYR A 663 5.07 13.85 35.26
C TYR A 663 3.73 13.40 34.65
N GLY A 664 3.50 12.09 34.68
CA GLY A 664 2.28 11.45 34.20
C GLY A 664 1.16 11.39 35.25
N ASN A 665 0.22 10.45 35.07
CA ASN A 665 -0.98 10.36 35.89
C ASN A 665 -0.74 9.96 37.35
N ALA A 666 0.42 9.38 37.68
CA ALA A 666 0.76 9.06 39.07
C ALA A 666 1.20 10.31 39.86
N GLY A 667 1.34 11.47 39.19
CA GLY A 667 1.81 12.70 39.80
C GLY A 667 3.33 12.75 39.93
N PRO A 668 3.88 13.77 40.62
CA PRO A 668 5.31 14.01 40.72
C PRO A 668 5.99 13.07 41.75
N VAL A 669 5.94 11.77 41.48
CA VAL A 669 6.50 10.70 42.32
C VAL A 669 7.35 9.73 41.49
N ASP A 670 8.33 9.09 42.14
CA ASP A 670 9.20 8.11 41.49
C ASP A 670 8.51 6.74 41.42
N ALA A 671 7.53 6.62 40.54
CA ALA A 671 6.76 5.40 40.29
C ALA A 671 6.40 5.31 38.78
N PRO A 672 5.98 4.13 38.27
CA PRO A 672 5.49 4.02 36.90
C PRO A 672 4.39 5.04 36.62
N ASN A 673 4.51 5.76 35.49
CA ASN A 673 3.61 6.84 35.09
C ASN A 673 3.65 8.09 36.02
N GLY A 674 4.70 8.24 36.83
CA GLY A 674 4.99 9.41 37.68
C GLY A 674 5.98 10.38 37.01
N ASN A 675 7.04 10.77 37.71
CA ASN A 675 8.13 11.58 37.16
C ASN A 675 8.76 10.93 35.92
N PHE A 676 9.05 11.73 34.89
CA PHE A 676 9.59 11.24 33.63
C PHE A 676 11.06 10.87 33.73
N THR A 677 11.39 9.77 33.05
CA THR A 677 12.76 9.35 32.74
C THR A 677 13.22 9.91 31.39
N ALA A 678 14.50 9.75 31.05
CA ALA A 678 15.02 10.15 29.74
C ALA A 678 14.32 9.42 28.58
N GLU A 679 13.99 8.14 28.78
CA GLU A 679 13.22 7.32 27.85
C GLU A 679 11.80 7.86 27.68
N ASP A 680 11.16 8.35 28.75
CA ASP A 680 9.84 8.96 28.69
C ASP A 680 9.84 10.25 27.87
N TYR A 681 10.82 11.16 28.08
CA TYR A 681 10.91 12.39 27.28
C TYR A 681 11.05 12.08 25.78
N THR A 682 11.87 11.10 25.42
CA THR A 682 12.05 10.67 24.02
C THR A 682 10.75 10.10 23.45
N ARG A 683 10.13 9.14 24.17
CA ARG A 683 8.87 8.52 23.76
C ARG A 683 7.75 9.54 23.61
N VAL A 684 7.61 10.45 24.56
CA VAL A 684 6.54 11.45 24.58
C VAL A 684 6.77 12.54 23.54
N TYR A 685 8.02 12.96 23.31
CA TYR A 685 8.36 13.86 22.19
C TYR A 685 7.92 13.24 20.86
N GLN A 686 8.24 11.97 20.63
CA GLN A 686 7.78 11.26 19.43
C GLN A 686 6.25 11.15 19.39
N ASN A 687 5.58 10.93 20.51
CA ASN A 687 4.12 10.90 20.57
C ASN A 687 3.47 12.27 20.32
N PHE A 688 4.12 13.37 20.74
CA PHE A 688 3.69 14.72 20.41
C PHE A 688 3.82 14.97 18.91
N MET A 689 4.95 14.61 18.28
CA MET A 689 5.11 14.80 16.83
C MET A 689 4.19 13.88 16.02
N ASN A 690 3.95 12.67 16.51
CA ASN A 690 3.18 11.63 15.82
C ASN A 690 1.74 11.45 16.35
N ARG A 691 1.16 12.47 16.97
CA ARG A 691 -0.26 12.41 17.37
C ARG A 691 -1.11 12.24 16.11
N ASP A 692 -1.95 11.22 16.07
CA ASP A 692 -2.71 10.87 14.86
C ASP A 692 -3.83 11.88 14.55
N LEU A 693 -5.10 11.51 14.77
CA LEU A 693 -6.25 12.35 14.45
C LEU A 693 -6.56 13.33 15.59
N ILE A 694 -6.78 14.59 15.23
CA ILE A 694 -7.28 15.66 16.09
C ILE A 694 -8.58 16.20 15.49
N GLU A 695 -9.67 16.00 16.23
CA GLU A 695 -11.00 16.50 15.90
C GLU A 695 -11.24 17.84 16.58
N LEU A 696 -11.10 18.89 15.79
CA LEU A 696 -11.22 20.28 16.17
C LEU A 696 -12.70 20.65 16.35
N GLY A 697 -13.03 21.25 17.49
CA GLY A 697 -14.40 21.69 17.78
C GLY A 697 -14.47 23.02 18.51
N VAL A 698 -15.69 23.48 18.77
CA VAL A 698 -15.93 24.70 19.53
C VAL A 698 -16.62 24.33 20.84
N SER A 699 -15.94 24.55 21.95
CA SER A 699 -16.51 24.37 23.28
C SER A 699 -17.33 25.60 23.68
N THR A 700 -18.29 25.40 24.56
CA THR A 700 -19.11 26.48 25.14
C THR A 700 -19.12 26.43 26.68
N ILE A 701 -18.09 25.87 27.31
CA ILE A 701 -18.04 25.66 28.77
C ILE A 701 -17.34 26.78 29.56
N GLY A 702 -16.68 27.70 28.87
CA GLY A 702 -15.81 28.72 29.48
C GLY A 702 -14.32 28.37 29.47
N GLY A 703 -13.88 27.42 28.63
CA GLY A 703 -12.48 26.96 28.58
C GLY A 703 -12.21 26.08 27.36
N GLY A 704 -12.23 24.76 27.56
CA GLY A 704 -11.98 23.79 26.51
C GLY A 704 -12.48 22.39 26.89
N LEU A 705 -12.50 21.49 25.91
CA LEU A 705 -12.83 20.08 26.08
C LEU A 705 -11.90 19.25 25.19
N GLY A 706 -11.10 18.38 25.81
CA GLY A 706 -10.15 17.51 25.12
C GLY A 706 -10.14 16.08 25.64
N GLY A 707 -9.51 15.19 24.87
CA GLY A 707 -9.32 13.78 25.23
C GLY A 707 -9.44 12.84 24.03
N GLY A 708 -8.58 11.82 23.95
CA GLY A 708 -8.49 10.98 22.75
C GLY A 708 -8.17 11.82 21.50
N SER A 709 -9.00 11.71 20.46
CA SER A 709 -8.91 12.57 19.26
C SER A 709 -9.45 13.98 19.47
N VAL A 710 -10.23 14.25 20.53
CA VAL A 710 -10.98 15.50 20.66
C VAL A 710 -10.11 16.68 21.09
N LEU A 711 -10.27 17.83 20.44
CA LEU A 711 -9.70 19.12 20.84
C LEU A 711 -10.69 20.26 20.58
N GLY A 712 -11.34 20.76 21.63
CA GLY A 712 -12.28 21.87 21.59
C GLY A 712 -11.86 23.02 22.50
N ILE A 713 -12.04 24.25 22.03
CA ILE A 713 -11.78 25.46 22.83
C ILE A 713 -12.94 26.44 22.71
N ASP A 714 -13.05 27.33 23.69
CA ASP A 714 -14.08 28.36 23.73
C ASP A 714 -13.83 29.51 22.73
N THR A 715 -14.92 30.17 22.33
CA THR A 715 -14.92 31.24 21.30
C THR A 715 -13.91 32.36 21.58
N TRP A 716 -13.68 32.71 22.84
CA TRP A 716 -12.81 33.84 23.17
C TRP A 716 -11.34 33.57 22.81
N LEU A 717 -10.89 32.31 22.78
CA LEU A 717 -9.53 31.95 22.42
C LEU A 717 -9.24 32.16 20.93
N PHE A 718 -10.25 32.09 20.06
CA PHE A 718 -10.11 32.25 18.60
C PHE A 718 -9.69 33.65 18.15
N TYR A 719 -9.84 34.67 18.99
CA TYR A 719 -9.40 36.04 18.64
C TYR A 719 -8.44 36.65 19.67
N SER A 720 -8.33 36.07 20.86
CA SER A 720 -7.47 36.61 21.93
C SER A 720 -6.03 36.08 21.88
N HIS A 721 -5.78 35.01 21.11
CA HIS A 721 -4.45 34.41 20.97
C HIS A 721 -3.41 35.32 20.31
N TYR A 722 -3.83 36.26 19.47
CA TYR A 722 -2.95 37.32 18.95
C TYR A 722 -2.49 38.33 20.02
N TYR A 723 -2.96 38.18 21.26
CA TYR A 723 -2.75 39.11 22.35
C TYR A 723 -2.32 38.36 23.63
N ARG A 724 -2.90 38.72 24.77
CA ARG A 724 -2.44 38.28 26.11
C ARG A 724 -2.88 36.86 26.45
N GLU A 725 -3.93 36.37 25.83
CA GLU A 725 -4.46 35.05 26.11
C GLU A 725 -3.69 34.00 25.31
N GLY A 726 -2.65 33.41 25.92
CA GLY A 726 -1.79 32.46 25.21
C GLY A 726 -2.47 31.12 24.89
N PHE A 727 -1.77 30.23 24.19
CA PHE A 727 -2.24 28.87 23.88
C PHE A 727 -2.30 27.91 25.08
N GLY A 728 -2.30 28.41 26.32
CA GLY A 728 -2.30 27.57 27.52
C GLY A 728 -3.48 26.60 27.58
N ILE A 729 -4.70 27.06 27.30
CA ILE A 729 -5.90 26.20 27.31
C ILE A 729 -5.86 25.22 26.13
N LEU A 730 -5.43 25.64 24.94
CA LEU A 730 -5.25 24.73 23.82
C LEU A 730 -4.26 23.60 24.18
N ALA A 731 -3.13 23.93 24.79
CA ALA A 731 -2.15 22.96 25.25
C ALA A 731 -2.70 22.03 26.33
N HIS A 732 -3.50 22.54 27.26
CA HIS A 732 -4.22 21.74 28.26
C HIS A 732 -5.08 20.66 27.62
N GLU A 733 -5.96 21.06 26.70
CA GLU A 733 -6.89 20.14 26.04
C GLU A 733 -6.16 19.17 25.11
N PHE A 734 -5.09 19.63 24.44
CA PHE A 734 -4.20 18.75 23.70
C PHE A 734 -3.55 17.70 24.63
N GLY A 735 -3.14 18.12 25.82
CA GLY A 735 -2.56 17.26 26.86
C GLY A 735 -3.46 16.09 27.30
N HIS A 736 -4.79 16.27 27.27
CA HIS A 736 -5.74 15.20 27.57
C HIS A 736 -5.66 13.98 26.65
N GLY A 737 -5.00 14.08 25.50
CA GLY A 737 -4.71 12.90 24.68
C GLY A 737 -3.62 11.98 25.24
N PHE A 738 -2.89 12.40 26.27
CA PHE A 738 -1.78 11.64 26.86
C PHE A 738 -1.95 11.37 28.35
N GLY A 739 -2.68 12.22 29.07
CA GLY A 739 -2.85 12.10 30.52
C GLY A 739 -4.15 12.69 31.04
N SER A 740 -4.34 12.59 32.35
CA SER A 740 -5.48 13.16 33.07
C SER A 740 -5.23 14.61 33.47
N HIS A 741 -6.26 15.26 34.01
CA HIS A 741 -6.21 16.62 34.55
C HIS A 741 -5.18 16.80 35.69
N ASP A 742 -4.84 15.70 36.37
CA ASP A 742 -3.87 15.71 37.45
C ASP A 742 -2.42 15.57 36.96
N SER A 743 -2.20 15.17 35.70
CA SER A 743 -0.87 15.00 35.09
C SER A 743 -0.32 16.32 34.54
N ALA A 744 1.00 16.42 34.41
CA ALA A 744 1.64 17.61 33.83
C ALA A 744 1.25 17.87 32.36
N TYR A 745 0.59 16.92 31.69
CA TYR A 745 0.04 17.12 30.35
C TYR A 745 -1.12 18.13 30.33
N ALA A 746 -2.04 18.04 31.28
CA ALA A 746 -3.29 18.79 31.31
C ALA A 746 -3.52 19.42 32.69
N ASN A 747 -2.46 19.87 33.34
CA ASN A 747 -2.57 20.58 34.61
C ASN A 747 -2.59 22.10 34.38
N GLY A 748 -3.53 22.80 35.02
CA GLY A 748 -3.66 24.25 34.89
C GLY A 748 -2.48 25.07 35.41
N GLY A 749 -1.77 24.57 36.41
CA GLY A 749 -0.73 25.31 37.14
C GLY A 749 0.70 24.80 36.92
N ALA A 750 0.89 23.68 36.24
CA ALA A 750 2.19 23.05 36.04
C ALA A 750 2.28 22.37 34.68
N GLY A 751 3.49 22.06 34.23
CA GLY A 751 3.69 21.29 33.01
C GLY A 751 3.37 22.05 31.73
N PHE A 752 2.60 21.41 30.85
CA PHE A 752 2.49 21.75 29.44
C PHE A 752 1.72 23.05 29.18
N GLN A 753 0.59 23.27 29.87
CA GLN A 753 -0.21 24.49 29.72
C GLN A 753 0.58 25.79 29.99
N PRO A 754 1.22 25.98 31.17
CA PRO A 754 1.95 27.21 31.44
C PRO A 754 3.23 27.33 30.60
N LEU A 755 3.89 26.22 30.26
CA LEU A 755 5.05 26.21 29.36
C LEU A 755 4.69 26.75 27.98
N ILE A 756 3.68 26.17 27.33
CA ILE A 756 3.27 26.60 25.98
C ILE A 756 2.76 28.04 25.98
N SER A 757 2.06 28.47 27.04
CA SER A 757 1.63 29.87 27.15
C SER A 757 2.83 30.84 27.12
N ASN A 758 3.90 30.53 27.88
CA ASN A 758 5.11 31.36 27.91
C ASN A 758 5.84 31.36 26.56
N MET A 759 5.96 30.19 25.92
CA MET A 759 6.60 30.06 24.62
C MET A 759 5.82 30.80 23.53
N HIS A 760 4.50 30.66 23.51
CA HIS A 760 3.64 31.35 22.57
C HIS A 760 3.79 32.87 22.66
N HIS A 761 3.76 33.43 23.88
CA HIS A 761 3.96 34.87 24.09
C HIS A 761 5.34 35.35 23.64
N MET A 762 6.39 34.60 23.93
CA MET A 762 7.74 34.91 23.45
C MET A 762 7.77 34.98 21.92
N MET A 763 7.30 33.92 21.25
CA MET A 763 7.36 33.82 19.79
C MET A 763 6.42 34.82 19.10
N LEU A 764 5.30 35.18 19.72
CA LEU A 764 4.41 36.23 19.25
C LEU A 764 5.07 37.62 19.32
N LEU A 765 5.71 37.94 20.44
CA LEU A 765 6.40 39.23 20.64
C LEU A 765 7.64 39.36 19.75
N ASP A 766 8.38 38.27 19.56
CA ASP A 766 9.53 38.19 18.65
C ASP A 766 9.13 38.09 17.17
N LYS A 767 7.82 38.00 16.88
CA LYS A 767 7.24 37.87 15.53
C LYS A 767 7.78 36.66 14.75
N THR A 768 8.08 35.58 15.45
CA THR A 768 8.61 34.36 14.84
C THR A 768 7.51 33.40 14.41
N LEU A 769 6.32 33.46 15.00
CA LEU A 769 5.17 32.63 14.60
C LEU A 769 4.80 32.82 13.12
N PRO A 770 4.21 31.80 12.47
CA PRO A 770 3.68 31.90 11.11
C PRO A 770 2.60 32.99 10.97
N TYR A 771 1.64 33.03 11.90
CA TYR A 771 0.50 33.95 11.86
C TYR A 771 0.47 34.82 13.13
N ILE A 772 0.50 36.14 12.97
CA ILE A 772 0.51 37.09 14.11
C ILE A 772 -0.48 38.25 13.95
N ASP A 773 -1.19 38.31 12.82
CA ASP A 773 -2.11 39.40 12.50
C ASP A 773 -3.56 38.91 12.58
N ASP A 774 -4.34 39.53 13.46
CA ASP A 774 -5.75 39.18 13.68
C ASP A 774 -6.66 39.51 12.49
N ASN A 775 -6.15 40.27 11.51
CA ASN A 775 -6.86 40.62 10.27
C ASN A 775 -6.75 39.55 9.18
N ILE A 776 -5.91 38.53 9.35
CA ILE A 776 -5.75 37.46 8.35
C ILE A 776 -7.07 36.73 8.12
N ASN A 777 -7.72 36.27 9.19
CA ASN A 777 -9.08 35.75 9.14
C ASN A 777 -10.14 36.79 9.54
N ALA A 778 -9.71 37.87 10.22
CA ALA A 778 -10.58 38.91 10.77
C ALA A 778 -11.74 38.33 11.61
N PHE A 779 -11.47 37.27 12.39
CA PHE A 779 -12.48 36.51 13.14
C PHE A 779 -13.38 37.41 13.99
N TYR A 780 -12.78 38.44 14.62
CA TYR A 780 -13.47 39.42 15.47
C TYR A 780 -14.51 40.28 14.72
N THR A 781 -14.47 40.32 13.39
CA THR A 781 -15.45 41.02 12.55
C THR A 781 -16.54 40.10 11.99
N SER A 782 -16.48 38.81 12.30
CA SER A 782 -17.41 37.82 11.75
C SER A 782 -18.86 38.14 12.13
N PRO A 783 -19.83 37.87 11.24
CA PRO A 783 -21.25 38.00 11.55
C PRO A 783 -21.63 37.23 12.82
N ARG A 784 -22.45 37.84 13.69
CA ARG A 784 -22.80 37.29 15.01
C ARG A 784 -23.45 35.92 14.93
N GLU A 785 -24.20 35.66 13.86
CA GLU A 785 -24.90 34.42 13.55
C GLU A 785 -23.96 33.25 13.24
N LEU A 786 -22.71 33.52 12.87
CA LEU A 786 -21.69 32.50 12.64
C LEU A 786 -20.87 32.18 13.91
N LEU A 787 -21.12 32.90 15.01
CA LEU A 787 -20.40 32.78 16.26
C LEU A 787 -21.28 32.19 17.37
N HIS A 788 -20.70 31.44 18.30
CA HIS A 788 -21.41 30.94 19.48
C HIS A 788 -21.48 32.01 20.58
N ASN A 789 -20.37 32.72 20.83
CA ASN A 789 -20.31 33.85 21.75
C ASN A 789 -19.93 35.16 21.04
N GLY A 790 -20.25 36.29 21.68
CA GLY A 790 -19.82 37.62 21.19
C GLY A 790 -18.34 37.87 21.42
N ILE A 791 -17.79 38.87 20.73
CA ILE A 791 -16.40 39.29 20.87
C ILE A 791 -16.24 40.17 22.11
N ALA A 792 -15.31 39.78 22.99
CA ALA A 792 -14.95 40.53 24.18
C ALA A 792 -13.71 41.39 23.90
N GLU A 793 -13.92 42.66 23.53
CA GLU A 793 -12.85 43.59 23.12
C GLU A 793 -11.75 43.80 24.19
N HIS A 794 -12.08 43.62 25.48
CA HIS A 794 -11.08 43.72 26.55
C HIS A 794 -10.02 42.61 26.51
N LEU A 795 -10.24 41.53 25.76
CA LEU A 795 -9.25 40.47 25.52
C LEU A 795 -8.37 40.74 24.28
N ARG A 796 -8.76 41.72 23.44
CA ARG A 796 -8.00 42.15 22.25
C ARG A 796 -7.05 43.31 22.58
N VAL A 797 -6.34 43.19 23.69
CA VAL A 797 -5.47 44.24 24.21
C VAL A 797 -4.01 43.82 24.02
N PRO A 798 -3.21 44.56 23.21
CA PRO A 798 -1.79 44.28 23.02
C PRO A 798 -1.03 44.18 24.35
N PHE A 799 0.11 43.47 24.31
CA PHE A 799 1.03 43.47 25.42
C PHE A 799 1.51 44.89 25.75
N PRO A 800 1.71 45.22 27.03
CA PRO A 800 2.36 46.47 27.40
C PRO A 800 3.79 46.49 26.86
N GLU A 801 4.31 47.69 26.59
CA GLU A 801 5.70 47.87 26.20
C GLU A 801 6.65 47.28 27.26
N GLY A 802 7.65 46.52 26.83
CA GLY A 802 8.59 45.85 27.75
C GLY A 802 8.00 44.64 28.49
N HIS A 803 6.86 44.09 28.05
CA HIS A 803 6.36 42.82 28.59
C HIS A 803 7.45 41.73 28.50
N THR A 804 7.58 40.96 29.57
CA THR A 804 8.49 39.82 29.63
C THR A 804 7.82 38.67 30.36
N ASN A 805 8.32 37.47 30.12
CA ASN A 805 7.90 36.24 30.79
C ASN A 805 9.12 35.32 30.98
N TRP A 806 8.90 34.12 31.51
CA TRP A 806 10.02 33.22 31.79
C TRP A 806 10.79 32.83 30.53
N ALA A 807 10.10 32.52 29.42
CA ALA A 807 10.75 32.04 28.19
C ALA A 807 11.63 33.14 27.56
N ILE A 808 11.11 34.38 27.53
CA ILE A 808 11.84 35.56 27.04
C ILE A 808 13.14 35.76 27.83
N GLU A 809 13.06 35.79 29.16
CA GLU A 809 14.25 35.98 30.00
C GLU A 809 15.21 34.78 29.92
N TYR A 810 14.69 33.55 29.81
CA TYR A 810 15.51 32.36 29.73
C TYR A 810 16.36 32.36 28.45
N PHE A 811 15.75 32.52 27.27
CA PHE A 811 16.47 32.45 25.99
C PHE A 811 17.31 33.69 25.70
N LYS A 812 16.96 34.85 26.26
CA LYS A 812 17.83 36.02 26.27
C LYS A 812 19.16 35.75 26.99
N ASN A 813 19.13 34.98 28.07
CA ASN A 813 20.33 34.62 28.84
C ASN A 813 21.00 33.32 28.34
N ASN A 814 20.28 32.48 27.61
CA ASN A 814 20.73 31.18 27.10
C ASN A 814 20.38 31.04 25.61
N PRO A 815 21.00 31.82 24.72
CA PRO A 815 20.68 31.77 23.30
C PRO A 815 21.05 30.40 22.71
N ILE A 816 20.12 29.81 21.95
CA ILE A 816 20.39 28.59 21.18
C ILE A 816 21.18 29.00 19.92
N SER A 817 22.32 28.35 19.67
CA SER A 817 23.05 28.51 18.41
C SER A 817 22.20 27.99 17.25
N ALA A 818 21.91 28.83 16.26
CA ALA A 818 21.30 28.38 15.01
C ALA A 818 22.14 27.25 14.41
N LYS A 819 21.52 26.10 14.15
CA LYS A 819 22.13 25.00 13.39
C LYS A 819 22.00 25.27 11.90
#